data_AF-A0A2N2E6J8-F1
#
_entry.id   AF-A0A2N2E6J8-F1
#
_cell.length_a   1.000
_cell.length_b   1.000
_cell.length_c   1.000
_cell.angle_alpha   90.00
_cell.angle_beta   90.00
_cell.angle_gamma   90.00
#
_symmetry.space_group_name_H-M   'P 1'
#
loop_
_entity.id
_entity.type
_entity.pdbx_description
1 polymer ?
#
loop_
_entity_poly.entity_id
_entity_poly.type
_entity_poly.pdbx_seq_one_letter_code
_entity_poly.pdbx_strand_id
1 'polypeptide(L)'
;MGKLSKGKKLAIIILIIMTLSLLSFNLLAADQVKGSDQIVTFAIGQQSYQQGGTTVITDVAPYIKEGRTLVPVAFIAPALGTDNAVWNPEDRTVKITRGHDLIRIKIGSKELVVNGKVLLMDTAAEIKDIGGGGGRTMLPIAFIARALNVGYQWDGNTRSVEFYGYSETIGEKGIYGPAQGLETIMGNVTIAVGDVTLQNKVIKGNLTIAESVGDGDVFLNNITVLGNTFVRGGGKNSIHIDGGSFQGNVVIENTPDGGTRVVVTNAQGVSVVVATGEAGEEVILEGTFSNVEITATDAVVSTQGQTTIENIVVNNTATVTVAAGTRVTNVTLNTAATVTGGGTVTTANVNANDVVISTTTQPNVNTATGVNPPTTTQPATPPPTPSSGDSGGGGGATSTAVSALTVTGEAKVGVELSAAPTPSEATGTYQWTISNTVDGTYANIAGATTNKYTPVAGDAGKFVKATLTASGSYSGTQTSTAKGPILVAAVGSLAYGEGLFIEVPGNNGSIDGPLEITLSGDTFTGVLNDDFVADGKATVSHTPAGMTAEVRRKTATTVWLILMDSATSHAEADDISNLTIAFQDTAFTGGSAAAITNSTKNDLRVDFHDPTVTSIADFANTTKTSTTAIFTWTAAAGASAVKIQQMHPGDILWTDSVTGALAVDAATATVTGLTASTDYVFRLVVTGGNNAGISSSVANVTTEAVAAVAGDLITSATGTSNHAAGDTIVIAFSEDLNQARAENPANWTIQYADDNSGTNPVNITTTTAAFAYSAASDQLTMTLDEATDQTFIPHNKFVSVVPANTNIQNSDGSKYIDNTIVKYSVAVGKESTSPTISTDWTKTNATTFTVTYNEVLNRAAATNAANWSFSDANNGGTTISGVALSADGKMVTVNLSDGIEGYDQIFGPEPIVADVAGNPATGGSYVESGIRLNSNEQWVSGGGPGTMQGHFDNAIGLENNYSVTYNDLEGTYWNGGAAVNIKTARASNYGDALIQAKSVADVGNTANGSLKVFFIEVSGNTDNLTSFVVTPCQMPGVVDANPRNTLYILGQRTSGAAVNTVIRLYVRDTENNIETHTYLNIKSATDSNGDPTGVDIIANPHLETGNETASIIGAYNYTGDAGGCTVNLTVCDTDGSSILTPTLTDRIKILVGSSGGAVVDPSNYTIDDANDTITFTKAYLDANYAALAANDESIASQQFFIEYYDSDAAYASDNAFAAQILDIY
;
A
#
# COMPACT_ATOMS: atom_id res chain seq x y z
N MET A 1 19.95 37.64 -45.09
CA MET A 1 20.79 38.82 -44.73
C MET A 1 22.29 38.53 -44.88
N GLY A 2 22.77 38.32 -46.12
CA GLY A 2 24.12 37.80 -46.38
C GLY A 2 25.24 38.83 -46.61
N LYS A 3 25.01 40.15 -46.48
CA LYS A 3 26.00 41.18 -46.86
C LYS A 3 26.03 42.41 -45.95
N LEU A 4 26.25 42.23 -44.64
CA LEU A 4 26.49 43.35 -43.72
C LEU A 4 27.78 43.13 -42.92
N SER A 5 28.62 44.17 -42.81
CA SER A 5 29.89 44.13 -42.10
C SER A 5 29.70 43.94 -40.59
N LYS A 6 30.70 43.36 -39.90
CA LYS A 6 30.62 43.03 -38.45
C LYS A 6 30.16 44.22 -37.59
N GLY A 7 30.59 45.45 -37.90
CA GLY A 7 30.13 46.65 -37.19
C GLY A 7 28.66 47.02 -37.43
N LYS A 8 28.14 46.77 -38.63
CA LYS A 8 26.72 47.00 -38.96
C LYS A 8 25.81 45.92 -38.39
N LYS A 9 26.31 44.69 -38.21
CA LYS A 9 25.60 43.62 -37.50
C LYS A 9 25.49 43.92 -36.00
N LEU A 10 26.54 44.47 -35.39
CA LEU A 10 26.50 44.86 -33.98
C LEU A 10 25.55 46.05 -33.74
N ALA A 11 25.52 47.03 -34.65
CA ALA A 11 24.58 48.15 -34.58
C ALA A 11 23.12 47.71 -34.80
N ILE A 12 22.86 46.75 -35.69
CA ILE A 12 21.51 46.18 -35.88
C ILE A 12 21.09 45.32 -34.69
N ILE A 13 22.01 44.59 -34.05
CA ILE A 13 21.73 43.82 -32.83
C ILE A 13 21.44 44.76 -31.66
N ILE A 14 22.20 45.86 -31.49
CA ILE A 14 21.93 46.87 -30.46
C ILE A 14 20.63 47.64 -30.74
N LEU A 15 20.30 47.92 -32.01
CA LEU A 15 19.02 48.52 -32.39
C LEU A 15 17.85 47.55 -32.17
N ILE A 16 18.02 46.26 -32.46
CA ILE A 16 17.03 45.21 -32.19
C ILE A 16 16.83 45.05 -30.68
N ILE A 17 17.90 45.09 -29.88
CA ILE A 17 17.84 45.04 -28.41
C ILE A 17 17.19 46.32 -27.83
N MET A 18 17.48 47.51 -28.38
CA MET A 18 16.80 48.76 -28.01
C MET A 18 15.33 48.79 -28.45
N THR A 19 14.96 48.20 -29.58
CA THR A 19 13.56 48.06 -29.98
C THR A 19 12.84 46.95 -29.20
N LEU A 20 13.53 45.90 -28.76
CA LEU A 20 12.97 44.88 -27.86
C LEU A 20 12.83 45.39 -26.42
N SER A 21 13.68 46.32 -25.97
CA SER A 21 13.54 46.96 -24.64
C SER A 21 12.53 48.11 -24.61
N LEU A 22 12.10 48.62 -25.76
CA LEU A 22 11.01 49.60 -25.92
C LEU A 22 9.66 48.96 -26.28
N LEU A 23 9.57 47.62 -26.33
CA LEU A 23 8.31 46.87 -26.51
C LEU A 23 7.64 46.47 -25.18
N SER A 24 8.04 47.10 -24.07
CA SER A 24 7.28 47.05 -22.82
C SER A 24 6.45 48.34 -22.74
N PHE A 25 5.14 48.23 -22.50
CA PHE A 25 4.11 49.29 -22.51
C PHE A 25 3.40 49.54 -23.85
N ASN A 26 2.71 48.51 -24.34
CA ASN A 26 1.25 48.59 -24.31
C ASN A 26 0.77 47.35 -23.54
N LEU A 27 0.60 47.51 -22.23
CA LEU A 27 -0.24 46.58 -21.48
C LEU A 27 -1.67 46.85 -21.96
N LEU A 28 -2.09 46.19 -23.05
CA LEU A 28 -3.50 45.87 -23.16
C LEU A 28 -3.83 45.18 -21.85
N ALA A 29 -4.84 45.67 -21.14
CA ALA A 29 -5.39 44.97 -19.99
C ALA A 29 -5.59 43.52 -20.43
N ALA A 30 -4.70 42.63 -19.95
CA ALA A 30 -4.86 41.22 -20.22
C ALA A 30 -6.19 40.85 -19.57
N ASP A 31 -7.07 40.26 -20.38
CA ASP A 31 -8.34 39.71 -19.93
C ASP A 31 -8.05 38.90 -18.67
N GLN A 32 -8.55 39.35 -17.52
CA GLN A 32 -8.28 38.68 -16.26
C GLN A 32 -9.07 37.37 -16.28
N VAL A 33 -8.38 36.22 -16.19
CA VAL A 33 -9.03 34.91 -16.21
C VAL A 33 -8.95 34.29 -14.83
N LYS A 34 -10.08 34.25 -14.11
CA LYS A 34 -10.20 33.56 -12.82
C LYS A 34 -10.60 32.10 -13.01
N GLY A 35 -10.01 31.22 -12.19
CA GLY A 35 -10.30 29.78 -12.17
C GLY A 35 -9.68 28.96 -13.30
N SER A 36 -8.64 29.50 -13.97
CA SER A 36 -7.96 28.81 -15.09
C SER A 36 -7.16 27.57 -14.64
N ASP A 37 -6.70 27.54 -13.40
CA ASP A 37 -6.04 26.43 -12.71
C ASP A 37 -7.03 25.31 -12.31
N GLN A 38 -8.33 25.59 -12.28
CA GLN A 38 -9.37 24.62 -11.96
C GLN A 38 -10.10 24.06 -13.19
N ILE A 39 -9.52 24.28 -14.38
CA ILE A 39 -10.00 23.64 -15.62
C ILE A 39 -9.55 22.19 -15.64
N VAL A 40 -10.50 21.29 -15.85
CA VAL A 40 -10.24 19.85 -16.00
C VAL A 40 -10.56 19.42 -17.42
N THR A 41 -9.61 18.84 -18.15
CA THR A 41 -9.78 18.46 -19.57
C THR A 41 -9.53 16.97 -19.77
N PHE A 42 -10.55 16.26 -20.26
CA PHE A 42 -10.47 14.84 -20.63
C PHE A 42 -10.52 14.66 -22.15
N ALA A 43 -9.47 14.06 -22.73
CA ALA A 43 -9.44 13.70 -24.14
C ALA A 43 -9.92 12.26 -24.37
N ILE A 44 -10.74 12.04 -25.39
CA ILE A 44 -11.23 10.69 -25.72
C ILE A 44 -10.05 9.79 -26.10
N GLY A 45 -10.00 8.59 -25.50
CA GLY A 45 -8.98 7.58 -25.78
C GLY A 45 -7.64 7.80 -25.08
N GLN A 46 -7.50 8.84 -24.25
CA GLN A 46 -6.30 9.06 -23.43
C GLN A 46 -6.50 8.54 -22.01
N GLN A 47 -5.52 7.81 -21.50
CA GLN A 47 -5.43 7.36 -20.09
C GLN A 47 -4.86 8.47 -19.19
N SER A 48 -5.31 9.69 -19.42
CA SER A 48 -4.91 10.87 -18.64
C SER A 48 -5.91 12.01 -18.84
N TYR A 49 -5.89 12.96 -17.91
CA TYR A 49 -6.58 14.24 -18.01
C TYR A 49 -5.65 15.39 -17.58
N GLN A 50 -5.97 16.60 -18.00
CA GLN A 50 -5.27 17.81 -17.54
C GLN A 50 -6.09 18.48 -16.44
N GLN A 51 -5.44 18.95 -15.38
CA GLN A 51 -6.04 19.79 -14.34
C GLN A 51 -5.12 20.96 -14.07
N GLY A 52 -5.56 22.18 -14.38
CA GLY A 52 -4.75 23.39 -14.20
C GLY A 52 -3.40 23.35 -14.93
N GLY A 53 -3.33 22.68 -16.07
CA GLY A 53 -2.08 22.47 -16.83
C GLY A 53 -1.22 21.30 -16.36
N THR A 54 -1.62 20.59 -15.29
CA THR A 54 -0.95 19.39 -14.79
C THR A 54 -1.59 18.13 -15.37
N THR A 55 -0.77 17.19 -15.84
CA THR A 55 -1.26 15.90 -16.37
C THR A 55 -1.44 14.88 -15.24
N VAL A 56 -2.63 14.33 -15.12
CA VAL A 56 -2.97 13.25 -14.18
C VAL A 56 -3.28 11.97 -14.97
N ILE A 57 -2.64 10.86 -14.61
CA ILE A 57 -2.79 9.57 -15.29
C ILE A 57 -4.03 8.84 -14.75
N THR A 58 -4.80 8.22 -15.65
CA THR A 58 -5.94 7.36 -15.30
C THR A 58 -5.66 5.93 -15.77
N ASP A 59 -6.21 4.94 -15.08
CA ASP A 59 -6.09 3.53 -15.49
C ASP A 59 -7.07 3.14 -16.60
N VAL A 60 -8.06 3.99 -16.90
CA VAL A 60 -9.01 3.80 -17.99
C VAL A 60 -9.24 5.11 -18.73
N ALA A 61 -9.31 5.02 -20.07
CA ALA A 61 -9.55 6.17 -20.93
C ALA A 61 -11.05 6.49 -21.06
N PRO A 62 -11.44 7.77 -21.19
CA PRO A 62 -12.77 8.17 -21.63
C PRO A 62 -13.09 7.64 -23.04
N TYR A 63 -14.36 7.31 -23.28
CA TYR A 63 -14.82 6.87 -24.61
C TYR A 63 -16.23 7.35 -24.92
N ILE A 64 -16.62 7.30 -26.19
CA ILE A 64 -17.97 7.65 -26.64
C ILE A 64 -18.78 6.37 -26.84
N LYS A 65 -19.96 6.30 -26.23
CA LYS A 65 -20.95 5.23 -26.42
C LYS A 65 -22.33 5.85 -26.58
N GLU A 66 -23.09 5.41 -27.59
CA GLU A 66 -24.45 5.92 -27.89
C GLU A 66 -24.53 7.46 -28.01
N GLY A 67 -23.48 8.10 -28.52
CA GLY A 67 -23.43 9.56 -28.63
C GLY A 67 -23.24 10.30 -27.29
N ARG A 68 -22.81 9.59 -26.24
CA ARG A 68 -22.44 10.16 -24.93
C ARG A 68 -20.98 9.86 -24.63
N THR A 69 -20.26 10.84 -24.09
CA THR A 69 -18.91 10.65 -23.56
C THR A 69 -19.00 10.06 -22.16
N LEU A 70 -18.44 8.87 -21.97
CA LEU A 70 -18.33 8.21 -20.68
C LEU A 70 -16.93 8.43 -20.12
N VAL A 71 -16.85 8.88 -18.87
CA VAL A 71 -15.60 9.14 -18.14
C VAL A 71 -15.54 8.30 -16.87
N PRO A 72 -14.34 8.01 -16.34
CA PRO A 72 -14.22 7.24 -15.12
C PRO A 72 -14.53 8.09 -13.89
N VAL A 73 -15.58 7.69 -13.16
CA VAL A 73 -16.12 8.45 -12.02
C VAL A 73 -15.09 8.66 -10.92
N ALA A 74 -14.22 7.67 -10.69
CA ALA A 74 -13.20 7.69 -9.65
C ALA A 74 -12.20 8.86 -9.79
N PHE A 75 -11.97 9.36 -11.01
CA PHE A 75 -11.01 10.43 -11.26
C PHE A 75 -11.71 11.78 -11.44
N ILE A 76 -12.83 11.81 -12.17
CA ILE A 76 -13.55 13.07 -12.40
C ILE A 76 -14.19 13.62 -11.12
N ALA A 77 -14.74 12.77 -10.26
CA ALA A 77 -15.40 13.21 -9.04
C ALA A 77 -14.46 14.05 -8.15
N PRO A 78 -13.27 13.55 -7.74
CA PRO A 78 -12.34 14.36 -6.97
C PRO A 78 -11.78 15.56 -7.75
N ALA A 79 -11.56 15.42 -9.07
CA ALA A 79 -11.09 16.53 -9.91
C ALA A 79 -12.08 17.71 -9.97
N LEU A 80 -13.37 17.47 -9.73
CA LEU A 80 -14.41 18.50 -9.67
C LEU A 80 -14.75 18.95 -8.24
N GLY A 81 -13.86 18.68 -7.27
CA GLY A 81 -13.99 19.16 -5.90
C GLY A 81 -15.04 18.41 -5.07
N THR A 82 -15.19 17.10 -5.31
CA THR A 82 -16.04 16.20 -4.51
C THR A 82 -15.18 15.22 -3.70
N ASP A 83 -15.77 14.53 -2.74
CA ASP A 83 -15.11 13.39 -2.09
C ASP A 83 -14.87 12.24 -3.10
N ASN A 84 -13.94 11.35 -2.76
CA ASN A 84 -13.71 10.15 -3.57
C ASN A 84 -15.00 9.34 -3.73
N ALA A 85 -15.29 8.95 -4.98
CA ALA A 85 -16.45 8.14 -5.30
C ALA A 85 -16.38 6.78 -4.60
N VAL A 86 -17.39 6.45 -3.80
CA VAL A 86 -17.46 5.21 -3.02
C VAL A 86 -18.26 4.16 -3.79
N TRP A 87 -17.65 3.02 -4.06
CA TRP A 87 -18.29 1.86 -4.68
C TRP A 87 -18.91 0.93 -3.63
N ASN A 88 -20.21 0.64 -3.75
CA ASN A 88 -20.88 -0.40 -2.98
C ASN A 88 -21.13 -1.63 -3.89
N PRO A 89 -20.44 -2.76 -3.67
CA PRO A 89 -20.57 -3.95 -4.50
C PRO A 89 -21.90 -4.69 -4.31
N GLU A 90 -22.52 -4.64 -3.13
CA GLU A 90 -23.76 -5.39 -2.83
C GLU A 90 -24.94 -4.87 -3.65
N ASP A 91 -25.10 -3.54 -3.67
CA ASP A 91 -26.19 -2.87 -4.38
C ASP A 91 -25.84 -2.47 -5.82
N ARG A 92 -24.56 -2.67 -6.20
CA ARG A 92 -23.95 -2.17 -7.44
C ARG A 92 -24.17 -0.67 -7.61
N THR A 93 -23.92 0.10 -6.55
CA THR A 93 -24.13 1.56 -6.54
C THR A 93 -22.84 2.33 -6.31
N VAL A 94 -22.70 3.47 -6.99
CA VAL A 94 -21.69 4.48 -6.69
C VAL A 94 -22.33 5.61 -5.89
N LYS A 95 -21.66 6.03 -4.81
CA LYS A 95 -22.02 7.19 -3.99
C LYS A 95 -20.95 8.27 -4.16
N ILE A 96 -21.36 9.50 -4.44
CA ILE A 96 -20.50 10.68 -4.49
C ILE A 96 -21.08 11.72 -3.54
N THR A 97 -20.22 12.38 -2.76
CA THR A 97 -20.59 13.44 -1.83
C THR A 97 -19.82 14.72 -2.12
N ARG A 98 -20.50 15.86 -2.04
CA ARG A 98 -19.89 17.20 -2.15
C ARG A 98 -20.55 18.11 -1.11
N GLY A 99 -19.91 18.28 0.04
CA GLY A 99 -20.53 18.98 1.17
C GLY A 99 -21.85 18.29 1.58
N HIS A 100 -22.98 18.98 1.39
CA HIS A 100 -24.32 18.44 1.66
C HIS A 100 -24.95 17.70 0.48
N ASP A 101 -24.37 17.80 -0.72
CA ASP A 101 -24.90 17.13 -1.91
C ASP A 101 -24.53 15.65 -1.92
N LEU A 102 -25.52 14.82 -2.24
CA LEU A 102 -25.44 13.37 -2.26
C LEU A 102 -25.96 12.83 -3.59
N ILE A 103 -25.03 12.26 -4.35
CA ILE A 103 -25.32 11.63 -5.64
C ILE A 103 -25.22 10.11 -5.49
N ARG A 104 -26.26 9.39 -5.94
CA ARG A 104 -26.29 7.93 -5.99
C ARG A 104 -26.60 7.45 -7.40
N ILE A 105 -25.79 6.52 -7.89
CA ILE A 105 -25.96 5.93 -9.22
C ILE A 105 -25.93 4.41 -9.10
N LYS A 106 -26.92 3.72 -9.70
CA LYS A 106 -26.93 2.26 -9.80
C LYS A 106 -26.43 1.82 -11.17
N ILE A 107 -25.44 0.92 -11.20
CA ILE A 107 -24.87 0.41 -12.46
C ILE A 107 -25.94 -0.33 -13.26
N GLY A 108 -26.00 -0.03 -14.56
CA GLY A 108 -27.02 -0.56 -15.47
C GLY A 108 -28.38 0.16 -15.39
N SER A 109 -28.56 1.12 -14.47
CA SER A 109 -29.75 1.98 -14.43
C SER A 109 -29.52 3.27 -15.22
N LYS A 110 -30.62 3.82 -15.75
CA LYS A 110 -30.69 5.17 -16.31
C LYS A 110 -31.04 6.23 -15.25
N GLU A 111 -31.25 5.82 -14.00
CA GLU A 111 -31.59 6.73 -12.92
C GLU A 111 -30.33 7.16 -12.17
N LEU A 112 -30.12 8.47 -12.08
CA LEU A 112 -29.14 9.11 -11.23
C LEU A 112 -29.89 9.90 -10.16
N VAL A 113 -29.63 9.66 -8.88
CA VAL A 113 -30.35 10.34 -7.78
C VAL A 113 -29.46 11.44 -7.20
N VAL A 114 -29.92 12.69 -7.21
CA VAL A 114 -29.26 13.86 -6.61
C VAL A 114 -30.13 14.36 -5.47
N ASN A 115 -29.64 14.32 -4.23
CA ASN A 115 -30.35 14.82 -3.04
C ASN A 115 -31.78 14.27 -2.91
N GLY A 116 -32.00 13.00 -3.29
CA GLY A 116 -33.30 12.35 -3.26
C GLY A 116 -34.20 12.60 -4.47
N LYS A 117 -33.83 13.50 -5.40
CA LYS A 117 -34.53 13.71 -6.68
C LYS A 117 -33.91 12.85 -7.78
N VAL A 118 -34.74 12.26 -8.63
CA VAL A 118 -34.30 11.42 -9.75
C VAL A 118 -34.01 12.28 -10.99
N LEU A 119 -32.77 12.25 -11.46
CA LEU A 119 -32.32 12.75 -12.76
C LEU A 119 -32.23 11.57 -13.74
N LEU A 120 -33.09 11.58 -14.76
CA LEU A 120 -33.11 10.51 -15.75
C LEU A 120 -32.03 10.73 -16.82
N MET A 121 -31.19 9.72 -17.02
CA MET A 121 -30.16 9.64 -18.04
C MET A 121 -30.67 8.93 -19.30
N ASP A 122 -30.08 9.24 -20.44
CA ASP A 122 -30.39 8.56 -21.71
C ASP A 122 -29.50 7.34 -21.97
N THR A 123 -28.27 7.34 -21.46
CA THR A 123 -27.34 6.20 -21.44
C THR A 123 -27.06 5.77 -19.99
N ALA A 124 -27.02 4.46 -19.74
CA ALA A 124 -26.77 3.93 -18.39
C ALA A 124 -25.28 3.95 -18.02
N ALA A 125 -24.98 4.09 -16.72
CA ALA A 125 -23.62 3.91 -16.20
C ALA A 125 -23.20 2.43 -16.27
N GLU A 126 -21.93 2.16 -16.58
CA GLU A 126 -21.40 0.80 -16.74
C GLU A 126 -20.06 0.60 -16.03
N ILE A 127 -19.66 -0.65 -15.86
CA ILE A 127 -18.32 -0.98 -15.36
C ILE A 127 -17.46 -1.35 -16.57
N LYS A 128 -16.34 -0.66 -16.73
CA LYS A 128 -15.29 -1.00 -17.69
C LYS A 128 -14.21 -1.81 -16.98
N ASP A 129 -13.96 -3.02 -17.48
CA ASP A 129 -12.87 -3.88 -17.02
C ASP A 129 -11.51 -3.22 -17.30
N ILE A 130 -10.61 -3.30 -16.32
CA ILE A 130 -9.23 -2.78 -16.40
C ILE A 130 -8.17 -3.90 -16.23
N GLY A 131 -8.57 -5.16 -16.20
CA GLY A 131 -7.70 -6.32 -15.99
C GLY A 131 -7.49 -6.67 -14.52
N GLY A 132 -6.94 -7.87 -14.26
CA GLY A 132 -6.63 -8.33 -12.90
C GLY A 132 -7.83 -8.54 -11.96
N GLY A 133 -9.05 -8.66 -12.52
CA GLY A 133 -10.29 -8.73 -11.75
C GLY A 133 -10.85 -7.38 -11.29
N GLY A 134 -10.24 -6.26 -11.70
CA GLY A 134 -10.68 -4.90 -11.37
C GLY A 134 -11.62 -4.27 -12.40
N GLY A 135 -12.34 -3.22 -12.00
CA GLY A 135 -13.19 -2.43 -12.89
C GLY A 135 -13.32 -0.97 -12.50
N ARG A 136 -13.74 -0.13 -13.44
CA ARG A 136 -14.01 1.30 -13.24
C ARG A 136 -15.42 1.64 -13.65
N THR A 137 -16.12 2.39 -12.80
CA THR A 137 -17.44 2.92 -13.17
C THR A 137 -17.26 4.03 -14.20
N MET A 138 -17.91 3.86 -15.35
CA MET A 138 -17.96 4.77 -16.47
C MET A 138 -19.36 5.37 -16.55
N LEU A 139 -19.44 6.70 -16.57
CA LEU A 139 -20.73 7.39 -16.53
C LEU A 139 -20.80 8.52 -17.57
N PRO A 140 -21.96 8.71 -18.23
CA PRO A 140 -22.19 9.83 -19.13
C PRO A 140 -21.89 11.18 -18.49
N ILE A 141 -20.86 11.83 -19.00
CA ILE A 141 -20.21 12.96 -18.33
C ILE A 141 -21.12 14.18 -18.12
N ALA A 142 -22.02 14.44 -19.07
CA ALA A 142 -23.00 15.51 -18.97
C ALA A 142 -23.88 15.41 -17.72
N PHE A 143 -24.18 14.18 -17.26
CA PHE A 143 -25.04 13.97 -16.11
C PHE A 143 -24.29 14.11 -14.78
N ILE A 144 -23.00 13.77 -14.73
CA ILE A 144 -22.13 14.12 -13.59
C ILE A 144 -22.00 15.63 -13.47
N ALA A 145 -21.70 16.32 -14.57
CA ALA A 145 -21.56 17.77 -14.56
C ALA A 145 -22.87 18.46 -14.12
N ARG A 146 -24.02 18.00 -14.62
CA ARG A 146 -25.34 18.49 -14.14
C ARG A 146 -25.59 18.18 -12.67
N ALA A 147 -25.30 16.95 -12.22
CA ALA A 147 -25.51 16.55 -10.84
C ALA A 147 -24.63 17.32 -9.85
N LEU A 148 -23.42 17.69 -10.27
CA LEU A 148 -22.46 18.49 -9.49
C LEU A 148 -22.61 20.00 -9.70
N ASN A 149 -23.54 20.41 -10.57
CA ASN A 149 -23.70 21.79 -11.04
C ASN A 149 -22.36 22.41 -11.50
N VAL A 150 -21.62 21.71 -12.35
CA VAL A 150 -20.34 22.18 -12.93
C VAL A 150 -20.53 22.46 -14.41
N GLY A 151 -20.05 23.63 -14.87
CA GLY A 151 -20.05 23.97 -16.28
C GLY A 151 -19.11 23.06 -17.08
N TYR A 152 -19.51 22.66 -18.29
CA TYR A 152 -18.66 21.84 -19.15
C TYR A 152 -18.85 22.21 -20.63
N GLN A 153 -17.79 22.00 -21.42
CA GLN A 153 -17.81 22.21 -22.87
C GLN A 153 -17.21 21.00 -23.60
N TRP A 154 -17.84 20.60 -24.70
CA TRP A 154 -17.27 19.62 -25.63
C TRP A 154 -16.56 20.34 -26.78
N ASP A 155 -15.30 19.99 -27.02
CA ASP A 155 -14.56 20.41 -28.21
C ASP A 155 -14.50 19.26 -29.21
N GLY A 156 -15.24 19.43 -30.32
CA GLY A 156 -15.29 18.46 -31.42
C GLY A 156 -13.99 18.34 -32.21
N ASN A 157 -13.13 19.36 -32.21
CA ASN A 157 -11.87 19.35 -32.95
C ASN A 157 -10.82 18.52 -32.23
N THR A 158 -10.67 18.74 -30.92
CA THR A 158 -9.71 18.01 -30.08
C THR A 158 -10.30 16.70 -29.53
N ARG A 159 -11.61 16.46 -29.73
CA ARG A 159 -12.36 15.35 -29.14
C ARG A 159 -12.13 15.29 -27.63
N SER A 160 -12.32 16.42 -26.97
CA SER A 160 -12.11 16.57 -25.53
C SER A 160 -13.32 17.23 -24.85
N VAL A 161 -13.44 16.99 -23.55
CA VAL A 161 -14.40 17.67 -22.68
C VAL A 161 -13.65 18.46 -21.62
N GLU A 162 -13.99 19.74 -21.49
CA GLU A 162 -13.45 20.67 -20.49
C GLU A 162 -14.49 20.92 -19.40
N PHE A 163 -14.06 20.95 -18.13
CA PHE A 163 -14.88 21.32 -16.98
C PHE A 163 -14.35 22.59 -16.35
N TYR A 164 -15.30 23.38 -15.87
CA TYR A 164 -15.09 24.66 -15.21
C TYR A 164 -15.38 24.47 -13.71
N GLY A 165 -14.42 23.88 -12.98
CA GLY A 165 -14.59 23.50 -11.57
C GLY A 165 -14.69 24.68 -10.60
N TYR A 166 -14.31 25.88 -11.06
CA TYR A 166 -14.36 27.11 -10.27
C TYR A 166 -15.80 27.58 -10.03
N SER A 167 -16.05 28.16 -8.86
CA SER A 167 -17.30 28.86 -8.55
C SER A 167 -17.04 30.11 -7.74
N GLU A 168 -17.58 31.24 -8.16
CA GLU A 168 -17.54 32.52 -7.44
C GLU A 168 -18.89 32.71 -6.71
N THR A 169 -18.86 33.04 -5.41
CA THR A 169 -20.07 33.44 -4.67
C THR A 169 -19.93 34.88 -4.22
N ILE A 170 -20.89 35.70 -4.59
CA ILE A 170 -21.01 37.10 -4.17
C ILE A 170 -21.93 37.12 -2.95
N GLY A 171 -21.31 37.20 -1.78
CA GLY A 171 -21.99 37.20 -0.47
C GLY A 171 -22.25 38.60 0.11
N GLU A 172 -21.67 39.65 -0.49
CA GLU A 172 -21.76 41.02 0.01
C GLU A 172 -22.31 41.96 -1.07
N LYS A 173 -23.07 42.99 -0.66
CA LYS A 173 -23.60 44.01 -1.59
C LYS A 173 -22.46 44.83 -2.21
N GLY A 174 -22.61 45.26 -3.47
CA GLY A 174 -21.58 46.06 -4.14
C GLY A 174 -21.49 45.89 -5.65
N ILE A 175 -20.44 46.46 -6.25
CA ILE A 175 -20.15 46.38 -7.69
C ILE A 175 -18.99 45.40 -7.92
N TYR A 176 -19.20 44.42 -8.78
CA TYR A 176 -18.28 43.31 -9.04
C TYR A 176 -17.91 43.24 -10.52
N GLY A 177 -16.61 43.17 -10.79
CA GLY A 177 -16.05 43.16 -12.13
C GLY A 177 -15.49 44.51 -12.56
N PRO A 178 -14.62 44.52 -13.58
CA PRO A 178 -13.79 45.67 -13.88
C PRO A 178 -14.61 46.85 -14.42
N ALA A 179 -14.23 48.08 -14.07
CA ALA A 179 -14.87 49.28 -14.62
C ALA A 179 -14.62 49.46 -16.13
N GLN A 180 -13.52 48.90 -16.65
CA GLN A 180 -13.17 48.84 -18.08
C GLN A 180 -12.45 47.52 -18.39
N GLY A 181 -12.62 47.00 -19.61
CA GLY A 181 -12.11 45.68 -20.00
C GLY A 181 -13.08 44.56 -19.61
N LEU A 182 -12.73 43.31 -19.91
CA LEU A 182 -13.52 42.13 -19.52
C LEU A 182 -12.74 41.29 -18.49
N GLU A 183 -13.49 40.60 -17.63
CA GLU A 183 -12.96 39.57 -16.74
C GLU A 183 -13.67 38.24 -17.06
N THR A 184 -12.91 37.20 -17.36
CA THR A 184 -13.44 35.87 -17.66
C THR A 184 -13.42 35.01 -16.40
N ILE A 185 -14.58 34.47 -16.02
CA ILE A 185 -14.75 33.48 -14.96
C ILE A 185 -14.90 32.09 -15.60
N MET A 186 -13.88 31.24 -15.39
CA MET A 186 -13.85 29.85 -15.86
C MET A 186 -14.66 28.92 -14.94
N GLY A 187 -15.92 29.30 -14.67
CA GLY A 187 -16.73 28.70 -13.61
C GLY A 187 -18.15 29.23 -13.54
N ASN A 188 -18.87 28.81 -12.50
CA ASN A 188 -20.18 29.36 -12.16
C ASN A 188 -20.06 30.63 -11.31
N VAL A 189 -21.08 31.46 -11.31
CA VAL A 189 -21.21 32.60 -10.40
C VAL A 189 -22.54 32.49 -9.65
N THR A 190 -22.53 32.70 -8.34
CA THR A 190 -23.73 32.79 -7.50
C THR A 190 -23.80 34.15 -6.85
N ILE A 191 -24.92 34.85 -6.99
CA ILE A 191 -25.25 36.09 -6.28
C ILE A 191 -26.15 35.70 -5.11
N ALA A 192 -25.64 35.82 -3.89
CA ALA A 192 -26.31 35.36 -2.67
C ALA A 192 -26.95 36.49 -1.86
N VAL A 193 -26.73 37.75 -2.22
CA VAL A 193 -27.27 38.93 -1.54
C VAL A 193 -27.78 39.94 -2.56
N GLY A 194 -28.78 40.73 -2.16
CA GLY A 194 -29.29 41.84 -2.97
C GLY A 194 -28.38 43.05 -3.02
N ASP A 195 -28.79 44.03 -3.82
CA ASP A 195 -28.06 45.27 -4.12
C ASP A 195 -26.67 45.02 -4.74
N VAL A 196 -26.63 44.06 -5.67
CA VAL A 196 -25.41 43.64 -6.37
C VAL A 196 -25.43 44.11 -7.81
N THR A 197 -24.36 44.75 -8.24
CA THR A 197 -24.10 45.05 -9.65
C THR A 197 -22.95 44.19 -10.14
N LEU A 198 -23.22 43.25 -11.03
CA LEU A 198 -22.20 42.52 -11.77
C LEU A 198 -21.94 43.25 -13.09
N GLN A 199 -20.68 43.58 -13.40
CA GLN A 199 -20.35 44.30 -14.62
C GLN A 199 -19.15 43.72 -15.39
N ASN A 200 -19.21 43.78 -16.72
CA ASN A 200 -18.11 43.47 -17.64
C ASN A 200 -17.45 42.09 -17.41
N LYS A 201 -18.25 41.05 -17.15
CA LYS A 201 -17.75 39.68 -16.97
C LYS A 201 -18.20 38.72 -18.07
N VAL A 202 -17.36 37.75 -18.35
CA VAL A 202 -17.65 36.56 -19.19
C VAL A 202 -17.69 35.33 -18.29
N ILE A 203 -18.87 34.74 -18.10
CA ILE A 203 -19.08 33.56 -17.27
C ILE A 203 -19.20 32.35 -18.17
N LYS A 204 -18.24 31.42 -18.05
CA LYS A 204 -18.24 30.17 -18.83
C LYS A 204 -19.26 29.15 -18.32
N GLY A 205 -19.53 29.16 -17.01
CA GLY A 205 -20.54 28.31 -16.38
C GLY A 205 -21.92 28.98 -16.26
N ASN A 206 -22.67 28.54 -15.25
CA ASN A 206 -23.99 29.07 -14.92
C ASN A 206 -23.88 30.33 -14.05
N LEU A 207 -24.85 31.24 -14.19
CA LEU A 207 -25.08 32.34 -13.26
C LEU A 207 -26.31 32.00 -12.40
N THR A 208 -26.23 32.13 -11.08
CA THR A 208 -27.35 31.87 -10.17
C THR A 208 -27.63 33.11 -9.34
N ILE A 209 -28.86 33.59 -9.34
CA ILE A 209 -29.38 34.60 -8.42
C ILE A 209 -30.14 33.81 -7.34
N ALA A 210 -29.53 33.67 -6.17
CA ALA A 210 -30.01 32.77 -5.14
C ALA A 210 -31.27 33.29 -4.44
N GLU A 211 -32.03 32.37 -3.82
CA GLU A 211 -33.23 32.69 -3.02
C GLU A 211 -32.92 33.70 -1.90
N SER A 212 -31.70 33.64 -1.32
CA SER A 212 -31.25 34.54 -0.25
C SER A 212 -31.12 36.01 -0.66
N VAL A 213 -31.20 36.32 -1.97
CA VAL A 213 -31.32 37.70 -2.45
C VAL A 213 -32.64 38.34 -1.99
N GLY A 214 -33.70 37.55 -1.81
CA GLY A 214 -35.03 38.02 -1.41
C GLY A 214 -35.56 39.11 -2.35
N ASP A 215 -36.07 40.20 -1.78
CA ASP A 215 -36.57 41.37 -2.53
C ASP A 215 -35.48 42.32 -3.07
N GLY A 216 -34.19 42.04 -2.83
CA GLY A 216 -33.10 42.95 -3.20
C GLY A 216 -32.79 42.99 -4.70
N ASP A 217 -32.18 44.09 -5.17
CA ASP A 217 -31.94 44.33 -6.60
C ASP A 217 -30.62 43.72 -7.10
N VAL A 218 -30.61 43.23 -8.35
CA VAL A 218 -29.45 42.70 -9.05
C VAL A 218 -29.36 43.34 -10.43
N PHE A 219 -28.22 43.97 -10.71
CA PHE A 219 -27.91 44.61 -11.99
C PHE A 219 -26.81 43.81 -12.71
N LEU A 220 -27.09 43.35 -13.93
CA LEU A 220 -26.17 42.62 -14.80
C LEU A 220 -25.80 43.51 -15.98
N ASN A 221 -24.68 44.22 -15.86
CA ASN A 221 -24.22 45.22 -16.83
C ASN A 221 -23.14 44.65 -17.76
N ASN A 222 -23.44 44.50 -19.05
CA ASN A 222 -22.52 43.97 -20.05
C ASN A 222 -21.95 42.59 -19.65
N ILE A 223 -22.84 41.67 -19.25
CA ILE A 223 -22.48 40.31 -18.85
C ILE A 223 -22.65 39.33 -20.00
N THR A 224 -21.68 38.45 -20.20
CA THR A 224 -21.81 37.31 -21.10
C THR A 224 -21.92 36.02 -20.29
N VAL A 225 -23.00 35.25 -20.48
CA VAL A 225 -23.18 33.94 -19.83
C VAL A 225 -23.32 32.86 -20.89
N LEU A 226 -22.43 31.86 -20.84
CA LEU A 226 -22.46 30.71 -21.75
C LEU A 226 -23.38 29.60 -21.23
N GLY A 227 -23.44 29.41 -19.91
CA GLY A 227 -24.38 28.50 -19.26
C GLY A 227 -25.77 29.11 -19.07
N ASN A 228 -26.58 28.46 -18.24
CA ASN A 228 -27.90 28.97 -17.87
C ASN A 228 -27.79 30.05 -16.79
N THR A 229 -28.76 30.98 -16.79
CA THR A 229 -28.94 31.92 -15.69
C THR A 229 -30.16 31.50 -14.88
N PHE A 230 -29.97 31.10 -13.62
CA PHE A 230 -31.06 30.73 -12.72
C PHE A 230 -31.47 31.93 -11.87
N VAL A 231 -32.75 32.25 -11.85
CA VAL A 231 -33.34 33.34 -11.07
C VAL A 231 -34.25 32.72 -10.02
N ARG A 232 -33.79 32.70 -8.78
CA ARG A 232 -34.51 32.15 -7.61
C ARG A 232 -34.80 33.18 -6.53
N GLY A 233 -34.21 34.36 -6.63
CA GLY A 233 -34.51 35.54 -5.82
C GLY A 233 -34.72 36.76 -6.71
N GLY A 234 -34.94 37.92 -6.07
CA GLY A 234 -35.31 39.16 -6.72
C GLY A 234 -36.83 39.34 -6.70
N GLY A 235 -37.26 40.38 -5.99
CA GLY A 235 -38.65 40.80 -5.92
C GLY A 235 -39.14 41.46 -7.23
N LYS A 236 -40.28 42.15 -7.14
CA LYS A 236 -40.98 42.75 -8.29
C LYS A 236 -40.23 43.89 -9.00
N ASN A 237 -39.04 44.29 -8.54
CA ASN A 237 -38.27 45.38 -9.13
C ASN A 237 -36.83 45.00 -9.48
N SER A 238 -36.47 43.72 -9.40
CA SER A 238 -35.14 43.42 -8.90
C SER A 238 -34.13 42.97 -9.94
N ILE A 239 -34.50 42.36 -11.06
CA ILE A 239 -33.49 41.83 -11.99
C ILE A 239 -33.37 42.72 -13.22
N HIS A 240 -32.24 43.40 -13.36
CA HIS A 240 -31.94 44.29 -14.49
C HIS A 240 -30.78 43.75 -15.30
N ILE A 241 -31.00 43.48 -16.58
CA ILE A 241 -29.98 43.06 -17.54
C ILE A 241 -29.78 44.21 -18.52
N ASP A 242 -28.60 44.85 -18.50
CA ASP A 242 -28.26 45.94 -19.42
C ASP A 242 -27.02 45.58 -20.25
N GLY A 243 -27.23 45.24 -21.52
CA GLY A 243 -26.17 44.81 -22.44
C GLY A 243 -25.76 43.35 -22.29
N GLY A 244 -24.70 42.96 -23.00
CA GLY A 244 -24.14 41.60 -22.93
C GLY A 244 -24.86 40.54 -23.78
N SER A 245 -24.55 39.27 -23.56
CA SER A 245 -25.06 38.15 -24.34
C SER A 245 -25.32 36.90 -23.49
N PHE A 246 -26.52 36.34 -23.64
CA PHE A 246 -26.96 35.16 -22.89
C PHE A 246 -27.20 34.02 -23.89
N GLN A 247 -26.33 33.01 -23.85
CA GLN A 247 -26.42 31.86 -24.77
C GLN A 247 -27.26 30.72 -24.18
N GLY A 248 -27.25 30.55 -22.86
CA GLY A 248 -28.17 29.66 -22.16
C GLY A 248 -29.49 30.33 -21.78
N ASN A 249 -30.41 29.55 -21.23
CA ASN A 249 -31.72 30.04 -20.83
C ASN A 249 -31.63 30.83 -19.52
N VAL A 250 -32.42 31.89 -19.41
CA VAL A 250 -32.77 32.53 -18.15
C VAL A 250 -33.95 31.75 -17.56
N VAL A 251 -33.69 30.92 -16.56
CA VAL A 251 -34.67 30.04 -15.92
C VAL A 251 -35.13 30.68 -14.62
N ILE A 252 -36.42 31.00 -14.53
CA ILE A 252 -37.04 31.53 -13.31
C ILE A 252 -37.70 30.36 -12.57
N GLU A 253 -37.20 30.03 -11.37
CA GLU A 253 -37.65 28.89 -10.56
C GLU A 253 -37.59 29.22 -9.06
N ASN A 254 -38.46 28.62 -8.24
CA ASN A 254 -38.45 28.71 -6.76
C ASN A 254 -38.34 30.15 -6.22
N THR A 255 -39.26 31.06 -6.58
CA THR A 255 -39.22 32.48 -6.16
C THR A 255 -40.13 32.73 -4.95
N PRO A 256 -39.66 32.62 -3.69
CA PRO A 256 -40.53 32.46 -2.51
C PRO A 256 -41.27 33.75 -2.08
N ASP A 257 -40.83 34.92 -2.55
CA ASP A 257 -41.17 36.23 -1.98
C ASP A 257 -42.18 37.07 -2.79
N GLY A 258 -42.95 36.46 -3.69
CA GLY A 258 -44.15 37.10 -4.26
C GLY A 258 -43.98 37.80 -5.62
N GLY A 259 -43.30 37.16 -6.56
CA GLY A 259 -43.24 37.53 -7.98
C GLY A 259 -41.98 38.31 -8.37
N THR A 260 -41.41 37.99 -9.53
CA THR A 260 -40.11 38.49 -10.00
C THR A 260 -40.27 39.34 -11.25
N ARG A 261 -39.56 40.47 -11.33
CA ARG A 261 -39.45 41.28 -12.55
C ARG A 261 -38.08 41.16 -13.19
N VAL A 262 -38.06 40.85 -14.48
CA VAL A 262 -36.85 40.80 -15.31
C VAL A 262 -36.93 41.88 -16.37
N VAL A 263 -36.03 42.86 -16.27
CA VAL A 263 -35.90 43.99 -17.20
C VAL A 263 -34.68 43.75 -18.08
N VAL A 264 -34.86 43.72 -19.40
CA VAL A 264 -33.81 43.43 -20.38
C VAL A 264 -33.64 44.59 -21.34
N THR A 265 -32.52 45.30 -21.21
CA THR A 265 -32.16 46.43 -22.07
C THR A 265 -30.88 46.07 -22.83
N ASN A 266 -30.83 46.30 -24.15
CA ASN A 266 -29.64 46.12 -24.99
C ASN A 266 -28.92 44.75 -24.97
N ALA A 267 -29.51 43.69 -24.40
CA ALA A 267 -28.91 42.35 -24.34
C ALA A 267 -29.29 41.48 -25.54
N GLN A 268 -28.41 40.57 -25.94
CA GLN A 268 -28.62 39.66 -27.08
C GLN A 268 -28.89 38.22 -26.65
N GLY A 269 -29.84 37.56 -27.32
CA GLY A 269 -30.11 36.12 -27.19
C GLY A 269 -30.94 35.69 -25.98
N VAL A 270 -31.52 36.64 -25.24
CA VAL A 270 -32.25 36.33 -24.00
C VAL A 270 -33.48 35.47 -24.28
N SER A 271 -33.42 34.22 -23.83
CA SER A 271 -34.52 33.25 -23.83
C SER A 271 -34.90 32.92 -22.40
N VAL A 272 -36.17 33.10 -22.05
CA VAL A 272 -36.69 32.93 -20.69
C VAL A 272 -37.49 31.63 -20.58
N VAL A 273 -37.28 30.88 -19.51
CA VAL A 273 -38.10 29.73 -19.12
C VAL A 273 -38.71 30.01 -17.75
N VAL A 274 -40.04 30.04 -17.68
CA VAL A 274 -40.81 30.22 -16.44
C VAL A 274 -41.19 28.86 -15.89
N ALA A 275 -40.48 28.42 -14.85
CA ALA A 275 -40.63 27.12 -14.20
C ALA A 275 -41.22 27.20 -12.77
N THR A 276 -41.61 28.40 -12.32
CA THR A 276 -42.39 28.64 -11.09
C THR A 276 -43.82 29.09 -11.40
N GLY A 277 -44.78 28.77 -10.52
CA GLY A 277 -46.20 29.05 -10.75
C GLY A 277 -47.09 28.69 -9.57
N GLU A 278 -46.83 29.23 -8.39
CA GLU A 278 -47.83 29.18 -7.32
C GLU A 278 -48.92 30.24 -7.50
N ALA A 279 -50.15 29.94 -7.06
CA ALA A 279 -51.29 30.83 -7.21
C ALA A 279 -51.05 32.17 -6.46
N GLY A 280 -50.79 33.24 -7.21
CA GLY A 280 -50.50 34.57 -6.69
C GLY A 280 -49.10 35.11 -7.04
N GLU A 281 -48.21 34.25 -7.58
CA GLU A 281 -46.91 34.67 -8.10
C GLU A 281 -47.03 35.21 -9.52
N GLU A 282 -46.55 36.44 -9.74
CA GLU A 282 -46.54 37.08 -11.05
C GLU A 282 -45.10 37.28 -11.53
N VAL A 283 -44.79 36.78 -12.73
CA VAL A 283 -43.53 37.04 -13.43
C VAL A 283 -43.73 38.20 -14.40
N ILE A 284 -43.00 39.29 -14.19
CA ILE A 284 -43.10 40.51 -14.99
C ILE A 284 -41.91 40.60 -15.94
N LEU A 285 -42.17 40.70 -17.23
CA LEU A 285 -41.14 40.82 -18.27
C LEU A 285 -41.15 42.20 -18.90
N GLU A 286 -39.98 42.83 -18.98
CA GLU A 286 -39.81 44.11 -19.66
C GLU A 286 -38.60 44.08 -20.58
N GLY A 287 -38.75 44.55 -21.83
CA GLY A 287 -37.66 44.68 -22.78
C GLY A 287 -37.71 43.72 -23.96
N THR A 288 -36.55 43.23 -24.42
CA THR A 288 -36.46 42.39 -25.64
C THR A 288 -36.14 40.94 -25.33
N PHE A 289 -36.96 40.01 -25.83
CA PHE A 289 -36.81 38.56 -25.60
C PHE A 289 -36.97 37.77 -26.92
N SER A 290 -36.09 36.78 -27.15
CA SER A 290 -36.16 35.88 -28.31
C SER A 290 -37.18 34.76 -28.11
N ASN A 291 -37.29 34.26 -26.88
CA ASN A 291 -38.26 33.22 -26.54
C ASN A 291 -38.69 33.36 -25.07
N VAL A 292 -39.96 33.09 -24.79
CA VAL A 292 -40.51 32.95 -23.45
C VAL A 292 -41.28 31.64 -23.40
N GLU A 293 -40.74 30.66 -22.70
CA GLU A 293 -41.36 29.35 -22.51
C GLU A 293 -41.95 29.25 -21.10
N ILE A 294 -43.23 28.88 -20.99
CA ILE A 294 -43.94 28.72 -19.73
C ILE A 294 -44.16 27.22 -19.50
N THR A 295 -43.45 26.67 -18.52
CA THR A 295 -43.50 25.25 -18.15
C THR A 295 -44.14 25.02 -16.79
N ALA A 296 -44.29 26.06 -15.96
CA ALA A 296 -45.04 25.96 -14.72
C ALA A 296 -46.56 25.87 -14.96
N THR A 297 -47.24 25.17 -14.06
CA THR A 297 -48.72 25.08 -14.04
C THR A 297 -49.27 26.29 -13.31
N ASP A 298 -50.37 26.85 -13.80
CA ASP A 298 -51.08 28.04 -13.32
C ASP A 298 -50.21 29.31 -13.20
N ALA A 299 -49.12 29.39 -13.97
CA ALA A 299 -48.22 30.53 -13.96
C ALA A 299 -48.92 31.82 -14.44
N VAL A 300 -48.66 32.93 -13.74
CA VAL A 300 -49.10 34.27 -14.16
C VAL A 300 -47.90 35.04 -14.70
N VAL A 301 -47.92 35.36 -15.99
CA VAL A 301 -46.87 36.14 -16.65
C VAL A 301 -47.47 37.43 -17.17
N SER A 302 -46.84 38.57 -16.90
CA SER A 302 -47.24 39.86 -17.47
C SER A 302 -46.07 40.57 -18.12
N THR A 303 -46.37 41.45 -19.06
CA THR A 303 -45.37 42.34 -19.67
C THR A 303 -45.56 43.77 -19.21
N GLN A 304 -44.50 44.57 -19.21
CA GLN A 304 -44.55 46.00 -18.88
C GLN A 304 -43.70 46.82 -19.86
N GLY A 305 -43.90 48.14 -19.85
CA GLY A 305 -43.11 49.07 -20.66
C GLY A 305 -43.15 48.77 -22.17
N GLN A 306 -42.08 49.15 -22.87
CA GLN A 306 -41.88 48.84 -24.28
C GLN A 306 -41.22 47.48 -24.42
N THR A 307 -42.03 46.45 -24.68
CA THR A 307 -41.58 45.05 -24.69
C THR A 307 -41.76 44.42 -26.06
N THR A 308 -40.75 43.71 -26.55
CA THR A 308 -40.81 42.92 -27.79
C THR A 308 -40.42 41.48 -27.51
N ILE A 309 -41.32 40.55 -27.81
CA ILE A 309 -41.10 39.11 -27.63
C ILE A 309 -41.29 38.44 -28.98
N GLU A 310 -40.29 37.70 -29.44
CA GLU A 310 -40.42 36.98 -30.72
C GLU A 310 -41.35 35.77 -30.57
N ASN A 311 -41.11 34.90 -29.59
CA ASN A 311 -41.92 33.71 -29.37
C ASN A 311 -42.37 33.57 -27.91
N ILE A 312 -43.65 33.28 -27.68
CA ILE A 312 -44.17 32.78 -26.41
C ILE A 312 -44.64 31.34 -26.63
N VAL A 313 -44.25 30.41 -25.78
CA VAL A 313 -44.68 29.00 -25.80
C VAL A 313 -45.26 28.64 -24.44
N VAL A 314 -46.51 28.17 -24.42
CA VAL A 314 -47.22 27.80 -23.20
C VAL A 314 -47.43 26.29 -23.18
N ASN A 315 -46.71 25.61 -22.29
CA ASN A 315 -46.71 24.15 -22.19
C ASN A 315 -47.58 23.62 -21.05
N ASN A 316 -48.00 24.47 -20.11
CA ASN A 316 -48.95 24.16 -19.03
C ASN A 316 -49.93 25.31 -18.83
N THR A 317 -51.00 25.08 -18.07
CA THR A 317 -52.05 26.10 -17.84
C THR A 317 -51.43 27.39 -17.34
N ALA A 318 -51.75 28.53 -17.97
CA ALA A 318 -51.14 29.80 -17.63
C ALA A 318 -52.03 31.00 -17.98
N THR A 319 -51.79 32.11 -17.30
CA THR A 319 -52.36 33.42 -17.63
C THR A 319 -51.24 34.34 -18.11
N VAL A 320 -51.37 34.88 -19.32
CA VAL A 320 -50.41 35.81 -19.93
C VAL A 320 -51.09 37.17 -20.14
N THR A 321 -50.57 38.22 -19.51
CA THR A 321 -51.05 39.60 -19.69
C THR A 321 -50.07 40.39 -20.54
N VAL A 322 -50.44 40.65 -21.79
CA VAL A 322 -49.67 41.42 -22.76
C VAL A 322 -50.06 42.90 -22.62
N ALA A 323 -49.27 43.69 -21.90
CA ALA A 323 -49.57 45.10 -21.62
C ALA A 323 -49.53 46.00 -22.87
N ALA A 324 -50.16 47.17 -22.76
CA ALA A 324 -50.08 48.21 -23.78
C ALA A 324 -48.62 48.64 -23.98
N GLY A 325 -48.15 48.64 -25.24
CA GLY A 325 -46.74 48.86 -25.58
C GLY A 325 -45.95 47.57 -25.88
N THR A 326 -46.53 46.40 -25.60
CA THR A 326 -45.91 45.10 -25.93
C THR A 326 -46.25 44.61 -27.34
N ARG A 327 -45.27 44.05 -28.06
CA ARG A 327 -45.46 43.37 -29.34
C ARG A 327 -44.92 41.94 -29.28
N VAL A 328 -45.79 40.97 -29.54
CA VAL A 328 -45.46 39.55 -29.62
C VAL A 328 -45.61 39.05 -31.06
N THR A 329 -44.58 38.42 -31.61
CA THR A 329 -44.64 37.90 -32.99
C THR A 329 -45.44 36.60 -33.04
N ASN A 330 -45.03 35.58 -32.27
CA ASN A 330 -45.73 34.29 -32.23
C ASN A 330 -46.08 33.88 -30.81
N VAL A 331 -47.30 33.39 -30.61
CA VAL A 331 -47.71 32.70 -29.37
C VAL A 331 -48.11 31.28 -29.73
N THR A 332 -47.56 30.28 -29.06
CA THR A 332 -47.91 28.86 -29.22
C THR A 332 -48.51 28.34 -27.92
N LEU A 333 -49.73 27.82 -27.98
CA LEU A 333 -50.54 27.41 -26.83
C LEU A 333 -50.79 25.91 -26.89
N ASN A 334 -49.94 25.14 -26.19
CA ASN A 334 -50.01 23.67 -26.15
C ASN A 334 -51.00 23.14 -25.10
N THR A 335 -51.48 24.00 -24.21
CA THR A 335 -52.45 23.71 -23.15
C THR A 335 -53.45 24.87 -22.98
N ALA A 336 -54.47 24.66 -22.15
CA ALA A 336 -55.47 25.70 -21.86
C ALA A 336 -54.79 26.93 -21.26
N ALA A 337 -54.97 28.10 -21.87
CA ALA A 337 -54.27 29.31 -21.48
C ALA A 337 -55.12 30.56 -21.75
N THR A 338 -54.93 31.59 -20.93
CA THR A 338 -55.59 32.89 -21.07
C THR A 338 -54.57 33.95 -21.45
N VAL A 339 -54.67 34.52 -22.65
CA VAL A 339 -53.83 35.62 -23.13
C VAL A 339 -54.67 36.89 -23.20
N THR A 340 -54.39 37.90 -22.38
CA THR A 340 -55.20 39.13 -22.29
C THR A 340 -54.31 40.38 -22.34
N GLY A 341 -54.90 41.57 -22.52
CA GLY A 341 -54.20 42.84 -22.28
C GLY A 341 -54.23 43.82 -23.46
N GLY A 342 -53.57 44.98 -23.28
CA GLY A 342 -53.58 46.09 -24.22
C GLY A 342 -52.57 45.99 -25.37
N GLY A 343 -51.74 44.94 -25.44
CA GLY A 343 -50.67 44.81 -26.43
C GLY A 343 -51.10 44.16 -27.75
N THR A 344 -50.11 43.91 -28.61
CA THR A 344 -50.29 43.34 -29.95
C THR A 344 -49.69 41.94 -30.04
N VAL A 345 -50.46 40.99 -30.58
CA VAL A 345 -50.00 39.62 -30.91
C VAL A 345 -50.22 39.44 -32.41
N THR A 346 -49.19 38.99 -33.14
CA THR A 346 -49.25 38.85 -34.60
C THR A 346 -49.85 37.51 -35.03
N THR A 347 -49.34 36.42 -34.47
CA THR A 347 -49.77 35.04 -34.78
C THR A 347 -50.01 34.25 -33.49
N ALA A 348 -51.10 33.49 -33.43
CA ALA A 348 -51.40 32.56 -32.34
C ALA A 348 -51.61 31.14 -32.88
N ASN A 349 -50.75 30.21 -32.50
CA ASN A 349 -50.84 28.78 -32.80
C ASN A 349 -51.51 28.06 -31.62
N VAL A 350 -52.73 27.55 -31.81
CA VAL A 350 -53.59 27.00 -30.76
C VAL A 350 -53.69 25.47 -30.93
N ASN A 351 -53.09 24.75 -29.99
CA ASN A 351 -53.02 23.28 -29.98
C ASN A 351 -53.87 22.64 -28.86
N ALA A 352 -54.58 23.44 -28.06
CA ALA A 352 -55.41 22.98 -26.94
C ALA A 352 -56.78 23.67 -26.88
N ASN A 353 -57.75 22.98 -26.27
CA ASN A 353 -59.07 23.54 -25.97
C ASN A 353 -59.01 24.55 -24.82
N ASP A 354 -60.09 25.30 -24.63
CA ASP A 354 -60.27 26.26 -23.52
C ASP A 354 -59.25 27.40 -23.50
N VAL A 355 -58.79 27.80 -24.69
CA VAL A 355 -57.93 28.97 -24.88
C VAL A 355 -58.76 30.25 -25.01
N VAL A 356 -58.34 31.30 -24.30
CA VAL A 356 -58.94 32.65 -24.35
C VAL A 356 -57.89 33.64 -24.84
N ILE A 357 -58.22 34.45 -25.84
CA ILE A 357 -57.34 35.51 -26.37
C ILE A 357 -58.10 36.83 -26.41
N SER A 358 -57.68 37.83 -25.63
CA SER A 358 -58.32 39.14 -25.53
C SER A 358 -57.30 40.27 -25.57
N THR A 359 -56.84 40.63 -26.77
CA THR A 359 -55.81 41.65 -27.02
C THR A 359 -56.34 42.83 -27.85
N THR A 360 -55.63 43.96 -27.87
CA THR A 360 -56.03 45.16 -28.63
C THR A 360 -56.17 44.89 -30.14
N THR A 361 -55.29 44.05 -30.69
CA THR A 361 -55.38 43.52 -32.04
C THR A 361 -55.64 42.02 -32.00
N GLN A 362 -56.61 41.54 -32.76
CA GLN A 362 -56.86 40.11 -32.93
C GLN A 362 -55.69 39.48 -33.72
N PRO A 363 -55.03 38.42 -33.20
CA PRO A 363 -53.95 37.76 -33.91
C PRO A 363 -54.47 36.92 -35.09
N ASN A 364 -53.56 36.58 -36.01
CA ASN A 364 -53.82 35.50 -36.97
C ASN A 364 -53.81 34.16 -36.21
N VAL A 365 -54.97 33.54 -36.04
CA VAL A 365 -55.12 32.30 -35.28
C VAL A 365 -55.00 31.08 -36.20
N ASN A 366 -54.04 30.21 -35.91
CA ASN A 366 -53.89 28.88 -36.49
C ASN A 366 -54.35 27.84 -35.46
N THR A 367 -55.40 27.07 -35.77
CA THR A 367 -55.94 26.03 -34.87
C THR A 367 -55.54 24.64 -35.35
N ALA A 368 -55.07 23.79 -34.42
CA ALA A 368 -54.77 22.40 -34.70
C ALA A 368 -56.04 21.57 -34.98
N THR A 369 -55.90 20.51 -35.77
CA THR A 369 -57.02 19.61 -36.12
C THR A 369 -57.64 18.98 -34.87
N GLY A 370 -58.95 19.15 -34.68
CA GLY A 370 -59.70 18.60 -33.54
C GLY A 370 -59.74 19.49 -32.29
N VAL A 371 -59.24 20.72 -32.38
CA VAL A 371 -59.27 21.74 -31.31
C VAL A 371 -60.34 22.80 -31.60
N ASN A 372 -61.07 23.25 -30.57
CA ASN A 372 -62.04 24.32 -30.69
C ASN A 372 -61.34 25.67 -30.96
N PRO A 373 -61.90 26.55 -31.82
CA PRO A 373 -61.39 27.91 -31.96
C PRO A 373 -61.33 28.64 -30.61
N PRO A 374 -60.28 29.44 -30.34
CA PRO A 374 -60.15 30.16 -29.08
C PRO A 374 -61.28 31.19 -28.92
N THR A 375 -61.68 31.44 -27.68
CA THR A 375 -62.63 32.53 -27.37
C THR A 375 -61.90 33.85 -27.54
N THR A 376 -62.36 34.71 -28.44
CA THR A 376 -61.74 36.02 -28.65
C THR A 376 -62.67 37.18 -28.30
N THR A 377 -62.19 38.10 -27.47
CA THR A 377 -62.94 39.31 -27.04
C THR A 377 -62.05 40.54 -27.18
N GLN A 378 -62.58 41.66 -27.67
CA GLN A 378 -61.83 42.93 -27.70
C GLN A 378 -62.03 43.68 -26.36
N PRO A 379 -60.99 44.25 -25.74
CA PRO A 379 -61.15 45.08 -24.55
C PRO A 379 -62.07 46.28 -24.81
N ALA A 380 -63.03 46.54 -23.90
CA ALA A 380 -63.99 47.64 -24.07
C ALA A 380 -63.30 49.02 -24.12
N THR A 381 -63.64 49.84 -25.11
CA THR A 381 -63.18 51.24 -25.21
C THR A 381 -63.90 52.14 -24.18
N PRO A 382 -63.22 53.08 -23.51
CA PRO A 382 -63.88 54.02 -22.60
C PRO A 382 -64.84 54.97 -23.35
N PRO A 383 -65.97 55.41 -22.75
CA PRO A 383 -66.93 56.29 -23.42
C PRO A 383 -66.34 57.67 -23.77
N PRO A 384 -66.71 58.27 -24.92
CA PRO A 384 -66.21 59.59 -25.32
C PRO A 384 -66.84 60.70 -24.46
N THR A 385 -65.99 61.55 -23.87
CA THR A 385 -66.39 62.75 -23.13
C THR A 385 -66.98 63.81 -24.09
N PRO A 386 -68.11 64.46 -23.77
CA PRO A 386 -68.76 65.42 -24.68
C PRO A 386 -67.96 66.71 -24.86
N SER A 387 -67.89 67.18 -26.10
CA SER A 387 -67.35 68.47 -26.52
C SER A 387 -68.33 69.62 -26.24
N SER A 388 -67.82 70.75 -25.76
CA SER A 388 -68.54 71.94 -25.31
C SER A 388 -69.06 72.81 -26.45
N GLY A 389 -70.35 73.15 -26.40
CA GLY A 389 -71.01 74.21 -27.17
C GLY A 389 -71.86 75.10 -26.24
N ASP A 390 -71.74 76.40 -26.47
CA ASP A 390 -72.15 77.59 -25.70
C ASP A 390 -73.61 77.68 -25.21
N SER A 391 -73.83 78.26 -24.01
CA SER A 391 -74.81 79.35 -23.70
C SER A 391 -75.21 79.48 -22.20
N GLY A 392 -74.89 80.64 -21.62
CA GLY A 392 -75.70 81.50 -20.72
C GLY A 392 -76.36 80.99 -19.42
N GLY A 393 -75.98 81.59 -18.28
CA GLY A 393 -76.85 81.72 -17.09
C GLY A 393 -76.10 81.75 -15.74
N GLY A 394 -76.05 82.90 -15.08
CA GLY A 394 -75.26 83.14 -13.87
C GLY A 394 -75.80 82.54 -12.56
N GLY A 395 -74.90 82.31 -11.62
CA GLY A 395 -75.21 82.01 -10.21
C GLY A 395 -74.00 81.57 -9.39
N GLY A 396 -73.54 82.44 -8.47
CA GLY A 396 -72.77 82.13 -7.25
C GLY A 396 -71.44 81.37 -7.39
N ALA A 397 -70.32 82.10 -7.32
CA ALA A 397 -68.98 81.51 -7.29
C ALA A 397 -68.75 80.63 -6.03
N THR A 398 -68.75 79.31 -6.21
CA THR A 398 -68.17 78.36 -5.25
C THR A 398 -66.69 78.14 -5.60
N SER A 399 -65.77 78.56 -4.74
CA SER A 399 -64.34 78.29 -4.90
C SER A 399 -64.04 76.79 -4.69
N THR A 400 -63.17 76.21 -5.52
CA THR A 400 -62.71 74.81 -5.39
C THR A 400 -61.62 74.70 -4.31
N ALA A 401 -61.78 73.81 -3.34
CA ALA A 401 -60.78 73.64 -2.28
C ALA A 401 -59.50 72.95 -2.80
N VAL A 402 -58.32 73.41 -2.35
CA VAL A 402 -57.04 72.72 -2.59
C VAL A 402 -56.90 71.55 -1.62
N SER A 403 -56.75 70.33 -2.14
CA SER A 403 -56.76 69.09 -1.32
C SER A 403 -55.38 68.64 -0.87
N ALA A 404 -54.31 69.00 -1.61
CA ALA A 404 -52.94 68.61 -1.28
C ALA A 404 -51.91 69.59 -1.86
N LEU A 405 -50.69 69.57 -1.30
CA LEU A 405 -49.52 70.27 -1.80
C LEU A 405 -48.30 69.34 -1.73
N THR A 406 -47.70 69.02 -2.87
CA THR A 406 -46.58 68.08 -2.97
C THR A 406 -45.31 68.82 -3.38
N VAL A 407 -44.18 68.53 -2.73
CA VAL A 407 -42.86 69.07 -3.10
C VAL A 407 -42.08 68.02 -3.88
N THR A 408 -41.64 68.38 -5.09
CA THR A 408 -40.81 67.58 -5.99
C THR A 408 -39.42 68.21 -6.18
N GLY A 409 -38.46 67.43 -6.66
CA GLY A 409 -37.05 67.81 -6.75
C GLY A 409 -36.16 67.12 -5.70
N GLU A 410 -34.86 67.09 -5.97
CA GLU A 410 -33.85 66.54 -5.07
C GLU A 410 -33.55 67.55 -3.95
N ALA A 411 -33.61 67.11 -2.69
CA ALA A 411 -33.33 67.98 -1.54
C ALA A 411 -31.83 68.21 -1.42
N LYS A 412 -31.28 69.11 -2.24
CA LYS A 412 -29.85 69.33 -2.37
C LYS A 412 -29.53 70.81 -2.58
N VAL A 413 -28.44 71.30 -1.98
CA VAL A 413 -27.95 72.67 -2.14
C VAL A 413 -27.70 72.95 -3.62
N GLY A 414 -28.31 74.03 -4.13
CA GLY A 414 -28.22 74.44 -5.53
C GLY A 414 -29.20 73.74 -6.49
N VAL A 415 -30.00 72.77 -6.02
CA VAL A 415 -31.03 72.10 -6.85
C VAL A 415 -32.41 72.68 -6.56
N GLU A 416 -33.14 73.10 -7.60
CA GLU A 416 -34.46 73.72 -7.45
C GLU A 416 -35.52 72.68 -7.02
N LEU A 417 -36.23 72.98 -5.93
CA LEU A 417 -37.43 72.29 -5.47
C LEU A 417 -38.68 72.99 -6.03
N SER A 418 -39.71 72.22 -6.36
CA SER A 418 -40.99 72.73 -6.88
C SER A 418 -42.17 72.25 -6.02
N ALA A 419 -43.08 73.15 -5.66
CA ALA A 419 -44.31 72.86 -4.92
C ALA A 419 -45.51 72.86 -5.87
N ALA A 420 -46.21 71.73 -5.98
CA ALA A 420 -47.34 71.54 -6.89
C ALA A 420 -48.63 71.23 -6.10
N PRO A 421 -49.68 72.06 -6.22
CA PRO A 421 -50.96 71.82 -5.54
C PRO A 421 -51.84 70.81 -6.29
N THR A 422 -52.85 70.28 -5.60
CA THR A 422 -53.93 69.49 -6.20
C THR A 422 -55.26 70.22 -5.99
N PRO A 423 -55.99 70.60 -7.06
CA PRO A 423 -55.64 70.45 -8.48
C PRO A 423 -54.45 71.32 -8.93
N SER A 424 -53.74 70.91 -9.98
CA SER A 424 -52.48 71.55 -10.45
C SER A 424 -52.63 73.01 -10.89
N GLU A 425 -53.84 73.40 -11.28
CA GLU A 425 -54.21 74.74 -11.71
C GLU A 425 -54.48 75.70 -10.54
N ALA A 426 -54.36 75.25 -9.28
CA ALA A 426 -54.63 76.07 -8.11
C ALA A 426 -53.63 77.23 -7.99
N THR A 427 -54.15 78.45 -7.91
CA THR A 427 -53.36 79.68 -7.79
C THR A 427 -53.40 80.20 -6.34
N GLY A 428 -52.34 80.91 -5.92
CA GLY A 428 -52.21 81.40 -4.55
C GLY A 428 -50.82 81.96 -4.23
N THR A 429 -50.58 82.26 -2.95
CA THR A 429 -49.28 82.69 -2.45
C THR A 429 -48.54 81.54 -1.76
N TYR A 430 -47.23 81.45 -1.98
CA TYR A 430 -46.38 80.41 -1.38
C TYR A 430 -45.52 81.00 -0.26
N GLN A 431 -45.16 80.17 0.70
CA GLN A 431 -44.12 80.46 1.70
C GLN A 431 -43.35 79.18 2.02
N TRP A 432 -42.03 79.21 1.87
CA TRP A 432 -41.14 78.13 2.29
C TRP A 432 -40.66 78.36 3.72
N THR A 433 -40.52 77.26 4.47
CA THR A 433 -40.08 77.25 5.86
C THR A 433 -39.03 76.16 6.09
N ILE A 434 -38.16 76.33 7.09
CA ILE A 434 -37.02 75.44 7.37
C ILE A 434 -36.93 75.05 8.85
N SER A 435 -36.45 73.84 9.16
CA SER A 435 -36.21 73.35 10.52
C SER A 435 -34.99 72.41 10.61
N ASN A 436 -34.36 72.34 11.78
CA ASN A 436 -33.23 71.42 12.05
C ASN A 436 -33.68 69.95 12.20
N THR A 437 -34.96 69.70 12.46
CA THR A 437 -35.51 68.35 12.63
C THR A 437 -36.80 68.20 11.81
N VAL A 438 -37.12 66.97 11.40
CA VAL A 438 -38.29 66.69 10.53
C VAL A 438 -39.63 67.10 11.17
N ASP A 439 -39.74 66.96 12.49
CA ASP A 439 -40.92 67.31 13.30
C ASP A 439 -40.72 68.58 14.14
N GLY A 440 -39.68 69.37 13.83
CA GLY A 440 -39.32 70.56 14.58
C GLY A 440 -40.23 71.76 14.35
N THR A 441 -39.92 72.86 15.04
CA THR A 441 -40.53 74.16 14.72
C THR A 441 -39.92 74.69 13.43
N TYR A 442 -40.76 75.05 12.46
CA TYR A 442 -40.35 75.57 11.15
C TYR A 442 -40.35 77.10 11.15
N ALA A 443 -39.25 77.69 10.68
CA ALA A 443 -39.08 79.14 10.54
C ALA A 443 -39.20 79.56 9.07
N ASN A 444 -39.73 80.76 8.80
CA ASN A 444 -39.84 81.27 7.42
C ASN A 444 -38.46 81.48 6.78
N ILE A 445 -38.29 80.98 5.57
CA ILE A 445 -37.15 81.34 4.73
C ILE A 445 -37.47 82.68 4.05
N ALA A 446 -36.66 83.70 4.35
CA ALA A 446 -36.90 85.05 3.84
C ALA A 446 -36.85 85.08 2.30
N GLY A 447 -37.87 85.68 1.67
CA GLY A 447 -37.94 85.85 0.21
C GLY A 447 -38.41 84.63 -0.58
N ALA A 448 -38.45 83.44 0.00
CA ALA A 448 -38.90 82.21 -0.65
C ALA A 448 -40.44 82.12 -0.70
N THR A 449 -41.03 82.88 -1.63
CA THR A 449 -42.50 83.10 -1.73
C THR A 449 -43.12 82.64 -3.06
N THR A 450 -42.33 81.96 -3.90
CA THR A 450 -42.79 81.37 -5.16
C THR A 450 -43.06 79.88 -4.99
N ASN A 451 -43.64 79.24 -6.00
CA ASN A 451 -43.81 77.79 -6.04
C ASN A 451 -42.48 77.02 -6.19
N LYS A 452 -41.33 77.70 -6.14
CA LYS A 452 -40.00 77.14 -6.31
C LYS A 452 -39.08 77.61 -5.19
N TYR A 453 -38.13 76.76 -4.81
CA TYR A 453 -37.09 77.11 -3.86
C TYR A 453 -35.78 76.38 -4.17
N THR A 454 -34.68 77.11 -4.25
CA THR A 454 -33.34 76.52 -4.43
C THR A 454 -32.60 76.60 -3.09
N PRO A 455 -32.35 75.48 -2.40
CA PRO A 455 -31.65 75.48 -1.13
C PRO A 455 -30.24 76.05 -1.24
N VAL A 456 -29.81 76.79 -0.22
CA VAL A 456 -28.48 77.39 -0.12
C VAL A 456 -27.59 76.62 0.87
N ALA A 457 -26.29 76.90 0.91
CA ALA A 457 -25.33 76.18 1.77
C ALA A 457 -25.74 76.18 3.26
N GLY A 458 -26.34 77.27 3.76
CA GLY A 458 -26.83 77.37 5.13
C GLY A 458 -28.05 76.48 5.47
N ASP A 459 -28.66 75.86 4.46
CA ASP A 459 -29.79 74.94 4.61
C ASP A 459 -29.36 73.48 4.74
N ALA A 460 -28.07 73.19 4.54
CA ALA A 460 -27.51 71.84 4.61
C ALA A 460 -27.86 71.14 5.94
N GLY A 461 -28.28 69.88 5.85
CA GLY A 461 -28.70 69.06 6.99
C GLY A 461 -30.09 69.37 7.56
N LYS A 462 -30.81 70.37 7.02
CA LYS A 462 -32.13 70.81 7.50
C LYS A 462 -33.27 70.29 6.62
N PHE A 463 -34.50 70.45 7.09
CA PHE A 463 -35.73 70.05 6.40
C PHE A 463 -36.54 71.29 5.99
N VAL A 464 -37.18 71.25 4.83
CA VAL A 464 -38.04 72.36 4.34
C VAL A 464 -39.49 71.92 4.12
N LYS A 465 -40.43 72.86 4.25
CA LYS A 465 -41.85 72.71 3.91
C LYS A 465 -42.30 73.90 3.08
N ALA A 466 -43.20 73.67 2.13
CA ALA A 466 -43.90 74.71 1.40
C ALA A 466 -45.33 74.84 1.93
N THR A 467 -45.84 76.06 2.04
CA THR A 467 -47.26 76.33 2.34
C THR A 467 -47.86 77.16 1.21
N LEU A 468 -48.99 76.72 0.65
CA LEU A 468 -49.80 77.44 -0.32
C LEU A 468 -51.05 77.98 0.37
N THR A 469 -51.30 79.28 0.24
CA THR A 469 -52.60 79.89 0.55
C THR A 469 -53.31 80.22 -0.75
N ALA A 470 -54.36 79.47 -1.07
CA ALA A 470 -55.06 79.57 -2.35
C ALA A 470 -55.85 80.89 -2.49
N SER A 471 -56.01 81.37 -3.73
CA SER A 471 -56.77 82.58 -4.04
C SER A 471 -57.55 82.46 -5.36
N GLY A 472 -58.38 83.46 -5.66
CA GLY A 472 -59.20 83.47 -6.88
C GLY A 472 -60.32 82.42 -6.84
N SER A 473 -60.33 81.51 -7.80
CA SER A 473 -61.32 80.41 -7.89
C SER A 473 -61.03 79.25 -6.93
N TYR A 474 -59.94 79.32 -6.17
CA TYR A 474 -59.53 78.27 -5.22
C TYR A 474 -59.54 78.79 -3.79
N SER A 475 -59.75 77.88 -2.82
CA SER A 475 -59.75 78.23 -1.40
C SER A 475 -59.03 77.19 -0.53
N GLY A 476 -58.67 77.59 0.69
CA GLY A 476 -57.94 76.78 1.65
C GLY A 476 -56.44 77.06 1.68
N THR A 477 -55.79 76.54 2.71
CA THR A 477 -54.34 76.57 2.89
C THR A 477 -53.85 75.15 3.03
N GLN A 478 -52.79 74.79 2.31
CA GLN A 478 -52.17 73.47 2.40
C GLN A 478 -50.67 73.61 2.63
N THR A 479 -50.14 72.78 3.52
CA THR A 479 -48.71 72.67 3.80
C THR A 479 -48.22 71.29 3.38
N SER A 480 -47.09 71.25 2.68
CA SER A 480 -46.47 70.00 2.24
C SER A 480 -45.95 69.20 3.43
N THR A 481 -45.69 67.92 3.19
CA THR A 481 -44.81 67.14 4.07
C THR A 481 -43.38 67.72 4.07
N ALA A 482 -42.61 67.40 5.11
CA ALA A 482 -41.21 67.81 5.20
C ALA A 482 -40.37 67.17 4.09
N LYS A 483 -39.53 67.95 3.43
CA LYS A 483 -38.56 67.50 2.43
C LYS A 483 -37.15 67.76 2.95
N GLY A 484 -36.33 66.73 3.07
CA GLY A 484 -34.97 66.80 3.59
C GLY A 484 -34.50 65.47 4.18
N PRO A 485 -33.28 65.42 4.78
CA PRO A 485 -32.38 66.54 4.97
C PRO A 485 -31.82 67.07 3.63
N ILE A 486 -31.56 68.37 3.57
CA ILE A 486 -30.94 68.99 2.39
C ILE A 486 -29.46 68.57 2.33
N LEU A 487 -29.08 67.88 1.26
CA LEU A 487 -27.73 67.37 1.02
C LEU A 487 -26.84 68.46 0.41
N VAL A 488 -25.55 68.45 0.70
CA VAL A 488 -24.57 69.33 0.03
C VAL A 488 -24.09 68.64 -1.25
N ALA A 489 -23.89 69.40 -2.33
CA ALA A 489 -23.16 68.89 -3.48
C ALA A 489 -21.69 68.73 -3.10
N ALA A 490 -21.16 67.51 -3.18
CA ALA A 490 -19.75 67.26 -2.91
C ALA A 490 -18.88 68.15 -3.82
N VAL A 491 -17.99 68.93 -3.22
CA VAL A 491 -17.06 69.85 -3.91
C VAL A 491 -15.66 69.28 -4.01
N GLY A 492 -15.38 68.19 -3.31
CA GLY A 492 -14.14 67.44 -3.42
C GLY A 492 -14.33 65.94 -3.18
N SER A 493 -13.28 65.15 -3.44
CA SER A 493 -13.28 63.70 -3.23
C SER A 493 -11.92 63.20 -2.76
N LEU A 494 -11.94 62.21 -1.88
CA LEU A 494 -10.76 61.44 -1.51
C LEU A 494 -10.70 60.14 -2.33
N ALA A 495 -9.56 59.95 -2.99
CA ALA A 495 -9.17 58.69 -3.61
C ALA A 495 -8.13 58.01 -2.70
N TYR A 496 -8.42 56.78 -2.31
CA TYR A 496 -7.50 55.92 -1.57
C TYR A 496 -6.71 55.10 -2.60
N GLY A 497 -5.49 54.68 -2.27
CA GLY A 497 -4.76 53.66 -3.04
C GLY A 497 -5.52 52.33 -3.07
N GLU A 498 -4.82 51.20 -3.23
CA GLU A 498 -5.46 49.88 -3.33
C GLU A 498 -6.31 49.47 -2.11
N GLY A 499 -6.27 50.25 -1.03
CA GLY A 499 -7.11 50.05 0.15
C GLY A 499 -6.76 48.79 0.94
N LEU A 500 -5.58 48.24 0.68
CA LEU A 500 -5.07 46.99 1.20
C LEU A 500 -3.68 47.24 1.80
N PHE A 501 -3.53 46.86 3.05
CA PHE A 501 -2.27 46.72 3.75
C PHE A 501 -1.90 45.24 3.76
N ILE A 502 -0.71 44.90 3.26
CA ILE A 502 -0.22 43.52 3.20
C ILE A 502 0.94 43.38 4.18
N GLU A 503 0.94 42.27 4.90
CA GLU A 503 2.05 41.90 5.75
C GLU A 503 3.36 41.73 4.99
N VAL A 504 4.46 42.16 5.61
CA VAL A 504 5.80 41.93 5.08
C VAL A 504 6.09 40.42 5.05
N PRO A 505 6.96 39.94 4.15
CA PRO A 505 7.31 38.50 4.03
C PRO A 505 7.87 37.83 5.30
N GLY A 506 8.12 38.60 6.37
CA GLY A 506 8.65 38.09 7.63
C GLY A 506 7.63 37.39 8.53
N ASN A 507 6.33 37.41 8.18
CA ASN A 507 5.23 36.83 8.96
C ASN A 507 5.35 37.13 10.47
N ASN A 508 5.39 38.42 10.81
CA ASN A 508 5.63 38.91 12.17
C ASN A 508 4.64 40.02 12.58
N GLY A 509 3.50 40.07 11.91
CA GLY A 509 2.45 41.06 12.05
C GLY A 509 2.81 42.45 11.56
N SER A 510 3.93 42.67 10.87
CA SER A 510 4.33 44.00 10.38
C SER A 510 3.85 44.25 8.95
N ILE A 511 3.43 45.47 8.64
CA ILE A 511 2.84 45.84 7.34
C ILE A 511 3.81 46.69 6.52
N ASP A 512 3.87 46.45 5.20
CA ASP A 512 4.70 47.27 4.31
C ASP A 512 3.99 48.54 3.84
N GLY A 513 4.74 49.65 3.88
CA GLY A 513 4.44 50.88 3.16
C GLY A 513 3.24 51.72 3.63
N PRO A 514 3.18 53.00 3.21
CA PRO A 514 2.03 53.87 3.45
C PRO A 514 0.94 53.70 2.38
N LEU A 515 -0.33 53.77 2.77
CA LEU A 515 -1.44 53.96 1.85
C LEU A 515 -1.54 55.45 1.49
N GLU A 516 -1.38 55.79 0.21
CA GLU A 516 -1.56 57.16 -0.27
C GLU A 516 -3.03 57.51 -0.46
N ILE A 517 -3.43 58.67 0.07
CA ILE A 517 -4.78 59.23 -0.04
C ILE A 517 -4.66 60.59 -0.74
N THR A 518 -5.35 60.74 -1.86
CA THR A 518 -5.33 61.95 -2.70
C THR A 518 -6.66 62.68 -2.66
N LEU A 519 -6.61 63.98 -2.38
CA LEU A 519 -7.75 64.89 -2.37
C LEU A 519 -7.84 65.65 -3.70
N SER A 520 -9.04 65.66 -4.28
CA SER A 520 -9.41 66.51 -5.42
C SER A 520 -10.48 67.53 -4.99
N GLY A 521 -10.46 68.72 -5.58
CA GLY A 521 -11.47 69.78 -5.35
C GLY A 521 -11.29 70.64 -4.09
N ASP A 522 -10.38 70.28 -3.18
CA ASP A 522 -9.99 71.06 -2.00
C ASP A 522 -8.50 70.80 -1.66
N THR A 523 -8.01 71.34 -0.54
CA THR A 523 -6.66 71.14 -0.01
C THR A 523 -6.68 70.80 1.48
N PHE A 524 -5.73 69.99 1.92
CA PHE A 524 -5.51 69.68 3.32
C PHE A 524 -4.83 70.85 4.06
N THR A 525 -5.31 71.13 5.27
CA THR A 525 -4.73 72.13 6.19
C THR A 525 -3.38 71.67 6.76
N GLY A 526 -2.61 72.57 7.39
CA GLY A 526 -1.34 72.22 8.03
C GLY A 526 -0.09 72.35 7.15
N VAL A 527 1.04 71.78 7.59
CA VAL A 527 2.35 71.76 6.91
C VAL A 527 2.77 70.33 6.54
N LEU A 528 3.95 70.17 5.91
CA LEU A 528 4.48 68.84 5.55
C LEU A 528 4.77 68.03 6.82
N ASN A 529 4.40 66.75 6.82
CA ASN A 529 4.55 65.77 7.89
C ASN A 529 3.71 65.98 9.17
N ASP A 530 2.74 66.89 9.17
CA ASP A 530 1.74 66.95 10.26
C ASP A 530 1.02 65.60 10.37
N ASP A 531 0.88 65.07 11.60
CA ASP A 531 0.05 63.89 11.88
C ASP A 531 -1.38 64.32 12.22
N PHE A 532 -2.28 64.01 11.30
CA PHE A 532 -3.68 64.39 11.39
C PHE A 532 -4.41 63.62 12.48
N VAL A 533 -3.93 62.44 12.89
CA VAL A 533 -4.52 61.69 14.01
C VAL A 533 -4.19 62.39 15.32
N ALA A 534 -2.91 62.69 15.57
CA ALA A 534 -2.47 63.44 16.74
C ALA A 534 -3.10 64.84 16.84
N ASP A 535 -3.29 65.52 15.70
CA ASP A 535 -3.91 66.85 15.61
C ASP A 535 -5.45 66.84 15.74
N GLY A 536 -6.09 65.66 15.78
CA GLY A 536 -7.56 65.53 15.78
C GLY A 536 -8.23 65.95 14.48
N LYS A 537 -7.48 65.99 13.37
CA LYS A 537 -7.98 66.23 12.00
C LYS A 537 -8.46 64.94 11.34
N ALA A 538 -8.03 63.78 11.82
CA ALA A 538 -8.50 62.48 11.39
C ALA A 538 -8.64 61.54 12.59
N THR A 539 -9.47 60.52 12.48
CA THR A 539 -9.57 59.42 13.43
C THR A 539 -9.39 58.10 12.69
N VAL A 540 -8.65 57.17 13.28
CA VAL A 540 -8.51 55.80 12.77
C VAL A 540 -9.03 54.83 13.83
N SER A 541 -9.86 53.87 13.41
CA SER A 541 -10.47 52.87 14.30
C SER A 541 -10.48 51.50 13.64
N HIS A 542 -10.70 50.44 14.45
CA HIS A 542 -10.49 49.04 14.05
C HIS A 542 -9.06 48.76 13.60
N THR A 543 -8.08 49.43 14.21
CA THR A 543 -6.66 49.10 14.03
C THR A 543 -6.35 47.78 14.74
N PRO A 544 -5.63 46.83 14.11
CA PRO A 544 -5.24 45.57 14.74
C PRO A 544 -4.52 45.81 16.07
N ALA A 545 -4.76 44.94 17.05
CA ALA A 545 -4.14 45.06 18.37
C ALA A 545 -2.61 44.99 18.25
N GLY A 546 -1.90 45.93 18.89
CA GLY A 546 -0.45 46.06 18.81
C GLY A 546 0.05 47.07 17.78
N MET A 547 -0.79 47.52 16.85
CA MET A 547 -0.45 48.52 15.86
C MET A 547 -0.87 49.94 16.24
N THR A 548 -0.13 50.90 15.69
CA THR A 548 -0.44 52.34 15.79
C THR A 548 -0.69 52.91 14.40
N ALA A 549 -1.78 53.67 14.21
CA ALA A 549 -2.09 54.30 12.93
C ALA A 549 -1.76 55.80 12.95
N GLU A 550 -1.07 56.30 11.92
CA GLU A 550 -0.76 57.71 11.72
C GLU A 550 -1.23 58.20 10.34
N VAL A 551 -1.62 59.47 10.23
CA VAL A 551 -2.02 60.07 8.96
C VAL A 551 -1.17 61.29 8.69
N ARG A 552 -0.10 61.14 7.91
CA ARG A 552 0.88 62.21 7.68
C ARG A 552 0.63 62.98 6.40
N ARG A 553 0.62 64.30 6.49
CA ARG A 553 0.49 65.16 5.31
C ARG A 553 1.75 65.13 4.44
N LYS A 554 1.60 64.78 3.16
CA LYS A 554 2.70 64.72 2.18
C LYS A 554 2.73 65.94 1.27
N THR A 555 1.58 66.42 0.81
CA THR A 555 1.44 67.65 0.02
C THR A 555 0.15 68.38 0.42
N ALA A 556 -0.16 69.50 -0.25
CA ALA A 556 -1.44 70.19 -0.06
C ALA A 556 -2.65 69.33 -0.45
N THR A 557 -2.46 68.27 -1.25
CA THR A 557 -3.55 67.41 -1.76
C THR A 557 -3.31 65.93 -1.50
N THR A 558 -2.25 65.55 -0.79
CA THR A 558 -1.98 64.14 -0.49
C THR A 558 -1.56 63.92 0.95
N VAL A 559 -2.04 62.82 1.54
CA VAL A 559 -1.61 62.31 2.85
C VAL A 559 -1.25 60.83 2.74
N TRP A 560 -0.48 60.34 3.69
CA TRP A 560 -0.17 58.92 3.87
C TRP A 560 -0.86 58.41 5.13
N LEU A 561 -1.62 57.33 5.01
CA LEU A 561 -2.02 56.51 6.16
C LEU A 561 -0.94 55.44 6.37
N ILE A 562 -0.39 55.38 7.58
CA ILE A 562 0.73 54.51 7.95
C ILE A 562 0.28 53.65 9.12
N LEU A 563 0.45 52.33 9.02
CA LEU A 563 0.37 51.41 10.15
C LEU A 563 1.79 51.13 10.64
N MET A 564 2.02 51.40 11.92
CA MET A 564 3.30 51.20 12.59
C MET A 564 3.20 50.05 13.59
N ASP A 565 4.36 49.58 14.04
CA ASP A 565 4.52 48.42 14.93
C ASP A 565 4.06 47.10 14.27
N SER A 566 3.93 46.05 15.08
CA SER A 566 3.49 44.72 14.66
C SER A 566 2.18 44.34 15.34
N ALA A 567 1.27 43.71 14.62
CA ALA A 567 0.07 43.14 15.19
C ALA A 567 0.42 41.99 16.16
N THR A 568 -0.27 41.92 17.30
CA THR A 568 -0.05 40.85 18.29
C THR A 568 -0.56 39.49 17.82
N SER A 569 -1.60 39.51 16.97
CA SER A 569 -2.21 38.36 16.32
C SER A 569 -2.29 38.69 14.83
N HIS A 570 -1.79 37.79 14.00
CA HIS A 570 -1.50 38.00 12.58
C HIS A 570 -1.63 36.69 11.80
N ALA A 571 -2.58 35.83 12.18
CA ALA A 571 -2.99 34.72 11.33
C ALA A 571 -4.00 35.21 10.28
N GLU A 572 -4.27 34.41 9.24
CA GLU A 572 -5.33 34.69 8.23
C GLU A 572 -6.71 34.96 8.88
N ALA A 573 -6.98 34.38 10.05
CA ALA A 573 -8.23 34.62 10.79
C ALA A 573 -8.29 36.00 11.47
N ASP A 574 -7.14 36.66 11.61
CA ASP A 574 -6.97 38.00 12.18
C ASP A 574 -7.04 39.11 11.12
N ASP A 575 -7.22 38.74 9.85
CA ASP A 575 -7.49 39.68 8.76
C ASP A 575 -8.69 40.56 9.09
N ILE A 576 -8.54 41.85 8.80
CA ILE A 576 -9.61 42.81 8.98
C ILE A 576 -9.95 43.48 7.67
N SER A 577 -11.25 43.70 7.44
CA SER A 577 -11.77 44.42 6.28
C SER A 577 -12.58 45.65 6.66
N ASN A 578 -12.38 46.15 7.87
CA ASN A 578 -13.15 47.23 8.46
C ASN A 578 -12.28 48.34 9.07
N LEU A 579 -10.98 48.39 8.72
CA LEU A 579 -10.11 49.48 9.15
C LEU A 579 -10.72 50.80 8.66
N THR A 580 -11.01 51.68 9.61
CA THR A 580 -11.82 52.87 9.35
C THR A 580 -11.00 54.12 9.58
N ILE A 581 -10.94 55.01 8.58
CA ILE A 581 -10.42 56.37 8.69
C ILE A 581 -11.54 57.37 8.43
N ALA A 582 -11.66 58.37 9.31
CA ALA A 582 -12.60 59.48 9.16
C ALA A 582 -11.88 60.83 9.33
N PHE A 583 -11.92 61.67 8.30
CA PHE A 583 -11.39 63.03 8.33
C PHE A 583 -12.43 64.00 8.92
N GLN A 584 -11.97 64.91 9.77
CA GLN A 584 -12.78 65.93 10.43
C GLN A 584 -12.82 67.22 9.58
N ASP A 585 -13.78 68.10 9.86
CA ASP A 585 -13.94 69.39 9.14
C ASP A 585 -12.64 70.23 9.10
N THR A 586 -11.84 70.17 10.18
CA THR A 586 -10.58 70.89 10.32
C THR A 586 -9.45 70.36 9.43
N ALA A 587 -9.60 69.18 8.83
CA ALA A 587 -8.63 68.63 7.88
C ALA A 587 -8.61 69.39 6.55
N PHE A 588 -9.72 70.05 6.19
CA PHE A 588 -9.94 70.63 4.87
C PHE A 588 -9.94 72.16 4.91
N THR A 589 -9.34 72.81 3.91
CA THR A 589 -9.35 74.27 3.80
C THR A 589 -10.76 74.81 3.55
N GLY A 590 -11.63 74.05 2.86
CA GLY A 590 -13.05 74.33 2.70
C GLY A 590 -13.88 74.16 3.98
N GLY A 591 -13.31 73.59 5.04
CA GLY A 591 -13.89 73.55 6.38
C GLY A 591 -15.10 72.62 6.56
N SER A 592 -15.34 71.66 5.66
CA SER A 592 -16.42 70.69 5.80
C SER A 592 -16.07 69.32 5.21
N ALA A 593 -15.96 68.30 6.07
CA ALA A 593 -15.75 66.91 5.66
C ALA A 593 -16.98 66.32 4.95
N ALA A 594 -18.18 66.77 5.30
CA ALA A 594 -19.44 66.35 4.64
C ALA A 594 -19.53 66.81 3.18
N ALA A 595 -18.73 67.80 2.78
CA ALA A 595 -18.63 68.27 1.40
C ALA A 595 -17.57 67.52 0.57
N ILE A 596 -16.85 66.58 1.19
CA ILE A 596 -15.81 65.76 0.55
C ILE A 596 -16.29 64.30 0.48
N THR A 597 -16.47 63.79 -0.74
CA THR A 597 -16.82 62.38 -0.97
C THR A 597 -15.71 61.46 -0.44
N ASN A 598 -16.09 60.38 0.25
CA ASN A 598 -15.17 59.44 0.91
C ASN A 598 -14.29 60.06 2.01
N SER A 599 -14.72 61.16 2.64
CA SER A 599 -14.09 61.70 3.86
C SER A 599 -14.09 60.72 5.03
N THR A 600 -14.98 59.73 5.02
CA THR A 600 -14.93 58.54 5.85
C THR A 600 -14.84 57.30 4.96
N LYS A 601 -13.92 56.39 5.27
CA LYS A 601 -13.71 55.12 4.57
C LYS A 601 -13.55 54.03 5.61
N ASN A 602 -14.39 53.00 5.56
CA ASN A 602 -14.57 52.00 6.63
C ASN A 602 -14.38 50.54 6.17
N ASP A 603 -13.74 50.37 5.03
CA ASP A 603 -13.55 49.10 4.32
C ASP A 603 -12.09 48.94 3.86
N LEU A 604 -11.15 49.64 4.51
CA LEU A 604 -9.73 49.39 4.30
C LEU A 604 -9.38 48.02 4.92
N ARG A 605 -8.50 47.30 4.24
CA ARG A 605 -8.13 45.93 4.60
C ARG A 605 -6.72 45.88 5.17
N VAL A 606 -6.52 45.01 6.16
CA VAL A 606 -5.21 44.52 6.59
C VAL A 606 -5.26 43.01 6.42
N ASP A 607 -4.37 42.52 5.56
CA ASP A 607 -4.21 41.11 5.17
C ASP A 607 -2.89 40.63 5.77
N PHE A 608 -3.00 39.73 6.74
CA PHE A 608 -1.90 39.05 7.37
C PHE A 608 -1.59 37.78 6.60
N HIS A 609 -0.38 37.71 6.07
CA HIS A 609 0.03 36.68 5.13
C HIS A 609 0.65 35.51 5.90
N ASP A 610 -0.05 34.39 5.99
CA ASP A 610 0.60 33.15 6.40
C ASP A 610 1.29 32.54 5.15
N PRO A 611 2.63 32.39 5.11
CA PRO A 611 3.29 31.79 3.97
C PRO A 611 2.67 30.43 3.69
N THR A 612 2.32 30.20 2.43
CA THR A 612 1.73 28.94 1.97
C THR A 612 2.64 27.79 2.40
N VAL A 613 2.21 27.07 3.44
CA VAL A 613 2.93 25.89 3.92
C VAL A 613 2.86 24.83 2.83
N THR A 614 3.98 24.61 2.16
CA THR A 614 4.08 23.60 1.12
C THR A 614 4.42 22.29 1.79
N SER A 615 3.48 21.36 1.83
CA SER A 615 3.74 20.00 2.32
C SER A 615 4.86 19.38 1.49
N ILE A 616 5.79 18.69 2.16
CA ILE A 616 6.84 17.93 1.48
C ILE A 616 6.20 16.87 0.58
N ALA A 617 6.50 16.94 -0.72
CA ALA A 617 5.90 16.10 -1.76
C ALA A 617 6.81 14.96 -2.24
N ASP A 618 8.09 15.01 -1.88
CA ASP A 618 9.11 14.05 -2.31
C ASP A 618 9.49 13.04 -1.23
N PHE A 619 8.65 12.87 -0.20
CA PHE A 619 8.85 11.84 0.82
C PHE A 619 8.72 10.46 0.18
N ALA A 620 9.84 9.73 0.12
CA ALA A 620 9.93 8.45 -0.56
C ALA A 620 10.85 7.47 0.17
N ASN A 621 10.56 6.18 0.03
CA ASN A 621 11.47 5.11 0.45
C ASN A 621 12.57 4.94 -0.62
N THR A 622 13.83 4.85 -0.20
CA THR A 622 14.98 4.66 -1.11
C THR A 622 15.53 3.26 -1.05
N THR A 623 15.65 2.69 0.15
CA THR A 623 16.09 1.31 0.38
C THR A 623 15.31 0.69 1.53
N LYS A 624 15.27 -0.63 1.55
CA LYS A 624 14.59 -1.43 2.58
C LYS A 624 15.33 -2.74 2.79
N THR A 625 15.12 -3.35 3.94
CA THR A 625 15.56 -4.71 4.28
C THR A 625 14.37 -5.48 4.88
N SER A 626 14.61 -6.63 5.48
CA SER A 626 13.60 -7.36 6.25
C SER A 626 13.17 -6.65 7.55
N THR A 627 13.98 -5.72 8.09
CA THR A 627 13.71 -5.08 9.40
C THR A 627 13.87 -3.56 9.42
N THR A 628 14.31 -2.95 8.31
CA THR A 628 14.58 -1.52 8.22
C THR A 628 14.10 -0.92 6.90
N ALA A 629 13.86 0.39 6.89
CA ALA A 629 13.55 1.17 5.69
C ALA A 629 14.21 2.55 5.78
N ILE A 630 14.84 3.00 4.70
CA ILE A 630 15.45 4.33 4.59
C ILE A 630 14.56 5.24 3.75
N PHE A 631 14.35 6.46 4.23
CA PHE A 631 13.53 7.46 3.56
C PHE A 631 14.34 8.71 3.24
N THR A 632 13.95 9.42 2.19
CA THR A 632 14.50 10.72 1.81
C THR A 632 13.38 11.70 1.51
N TRP A 633 13.66 12.99 1.74
CA TRP A 633 12.76 14.10 1.45
C TRP A 633 13.54 15.43 1.38
N THR A 634 12.92 16.48 0.85
CA THR A 634 13.45 17.84 0.86
C THR A 634 13.49 18.39 2.29
N ALA A 635 14.67 18.79 2.80
CA ALA A 635 14.82 19.31 4.17
C ALA A 635 13.83 20.45 4.49
N ALA A 636 13.14 20.35 5.63
CA ALA A 636 12.12 21.30 6.03
C ALA A 636 12.74 22.59 6.58
N ALA A 637 12.60 23.70 5.85
CA ALA A 637 13.18 24.98 6.26
C ALA A 637 12.40 25.59 7.44
N GLY A 638 13.10 25.89 8.54
CA GLY A 638 12.51 26.54 9.72
C GLY A 638 11.67 25.62 10.61
N ALA A 639 11.72 24.31 10.41
CA ALA A 639 10.98 23.36 11.24
C ALA A 639 11.46 23.36 12.70
N SER A 640 10.53 23.10 13.63
CA SER A 640 10.80 22.91 15.05
C SER A 640 10.84 21.43 15.45
N ALA A 641 10.25 20.54 14.64
CA ALA A 641 10.39 19.09 14.77
C ALA A 641 10.10 18.37 13.46
N VAL A 642 10.73 17.22 13.25
CA VAL A 642 10.46 16.31 12.13
C VAL A 642 10.37 14.88 12.67
N LYS A 643 9.35 14.11 12.25
CA LYS A 643 9.19 12.69 12.60
C LYS A 643 8.56 11.88 11.47
N ILE A 644 8.77 10.57 11.49
CA ILE A 644 8.12 9.62 10.58
C ILE A 644 7.07 8.83 11.34
N GLN A 645 5.92 8.59 10.71
CA GLN A 645 4.87 7.75 11.24
C GLN A 645 4.59 6.56 10.31
N GLN A 646 4.07 5.48 10.88
CA GLN A 646 3.74 4.23 10.20
C GLN A 646 2.36 3.67 10.59
N MET A 647 1.80 2.85 9.71
CA MET A 647 0.60 2.03 9.93
C MET A 647 0.59 0.81 8.98
N HIS A 648 -0.28 -0.17 9.19
CA HIS A 648 -0.53 -1.23 8.20
C HIS A 648 -1.63 -0.83 7.21
N PRO A 649 -1.63 -1.37 5.98
CA PRO A 649 -2.72 -1.13 5.03
C PRO A 649 -4.08 -1.52 5.61
N GLY A 650 -5.02 -0.58 5.64
CA GLY A 650 -6.37 -0.77 6.20
C GLY A 650 -6.54 -0.26 7.63
N ASP A 651 -5.44 0.06 8.32
CA ASP A 651 -5.51 0.74 9.61
C ASP A 651 -5.98 2.20 9.45
N ILE A 652 -6.52 2.76 10.54
CA ILE A 652 -6.97 4.16 10.60
C ILE A 652 -6.13 5.01 11.56
N LEU A 653 -5.24 4.39 12.35
CA LEU A 653 -4.43 5.06 13.36
C LEU A 653 -2.95 5.00 12.97
N TRP A 654 -2.31 6.17 12.97
CA TRP A 654 -0.87 6.32 12.73
C TRP A 654 -0.09 6.21 14.04
N THR A 655 1.04 5.51 14.00
CA THR A 655 1.97 5.38 15.14
C THR A 655 3.32 5.99 14.77
N ASP A 656 4.03 6.55 15.74
CA ASP A 656 5.37 7.10 15.50
C ASP A 656 6.35 5.94 15.19
N SER A 657 7.11 6.06 14.10
CA SER A 657 8.12 5.07 13.72
C SER A 657 9.32 5.15 14.64
N VAL A 658 10.00 4.02 14.86
CA VAL A 658 11.26 4.00 15.61
C VAL A 658 12.40 4.49 14.70
N THR A 659 12.99 5.64 15.05
CA THR A 659 14.15 6.21 14.36
C THR A 659 15.22 6.59 15.38
N GLY A 660 16.43 6.92 14.89
CA GLY A 660 17.38 7.72 15.67
C GLY A 660 16.84 9.14 15.91
N ALA A 661 17.56 9.94 16.73
CA ALA A 661 17.22 11.35 16.92
C ALA A 661 17.31 12.11 15.58
N LEU A 662 16.21 12.73 15.16
CA LEU A 662 16.14 13.50 13.92
C LEU A 662 16.41 14.98 14.19
N ALA A 663 17.34 15.55 13.41
CA ALA A 663 17.53 16.99 13.36
C ALA A 663 16.33 17.64 12.65
N VAL A 664 16.03 18.91 13.00
CA VAL A 664 14.88 19.64 12.42
C VAL A 664 15.04 19.92 10.92
N ASP A 665 16.26 19.91 10.41
CA ASP A 665 16.64 20.07 9.01
C ASP A 665 17.03 18.74 8.33
N ALA A 666 16.72 17.59 8.96
CA ALA A 666 17.00 16.30 8.36
C ALA A 666 16.30 16.14 7.00
N ALA A 667 17.01 15.54 6.05
CA ALA A 667 16.52 15.18 4.71
C ALA A 667 16.41 13.66 4.50
N THR A 668 16.78 12.88 5.51
CA THR A 668 16.76 11.41 5.47
C THR A 668 16.64 10.83 6.86
N ALA A 669 16.07 9.63 6.97
CA ALA A 669 16.06 8.83 8.19
C ALA A 669 15.97 7.34 7.89
N THR A 670 16.45 6.53 8.82
CA THR A 670 16.26 5.09 8.84
C THR A 670 15.23 4.75 9.91
N VAL A 671 14.15 4.10 9.49
CA VAL A 671 13.18 3.44 10.37
C VAL A 671 13.67 2.02 10.64
N THR A 672 13.62 1.60 11.91
CA THR A 672 14.03 0.27 12.36
C THR A 672 12.89 -0.46 13.10
N GLY A 673 13.09 -1.74 13.39
CA GLY A 673 12.10 -2.55 14.14
C GLY A 673 10.88 -2.96 13.31
N LEU A 674 11.02 -3.03 11.99
CA LEU A 674 9.97 -3.52 11.09
C LEU A 674 9.95 -5.05 11.06
N THR A 675 8.79 -5.63 10.76
CA THR A 675 8.64 -7.09 10.60
C THR A 675 8.88 -7.47 9.13
N ALA A 676 9.53 -8.61 8.88
CA ALA A 676 9.80 -9.11 7.52
C ALA A 676 8.51 -9.42 6.74
N SER A 677 8.56 -9.32 5.41
CA SER A 677 7.42 -9.61 4.51
C SER A 677 6.10 -8.92 4.90
N THR A 678 6.17 -7.74 5.50
CA THR A 678 5.02 -7.03 6.05
C THR A 678 4.82 -5.70 5.34
N ASP A 679 3.58 -5.41 4.98
CA ASP A 679 3.21 -4.15 4.36
C ASP A 679 3.06 -3.03 5.40
N TYR A 680 3.67 -1.89 5.10
CA TYR A 680 3.58 -0.67 5.87
C TYR A 680 3.29 0.53 4.97
N VAL A 681 2.61 1.52 5.53
CA VAL A 681 2.44 2.85 4.93
C VAL A 681 3.14 3.85 5.84
N PHE A 682 4.04 4.65 5.28
CA PHE A 682 4.80 5.67 6.00
C PHE A 682 4.42 7.08 5.55
N ARG A 683 4.50 8.05 6.47
CA ARG A 683 4.39 9.48 6.17
C ARG A 683 5.37 10.31 7.00
N LEU A 684 5.76 11.47 6.49
CA LEU A 684 6.52 12.47 7.23
C LEU A 684 5.56 13.43 7.96
N VAL A 685 5.95 13.85 9.16
CA VAL A 685 5.27 14.91 9.91
C VAL A 685 6.28 15.97 10.29
N VAL A 686 6.07 17.18 9.80
CA VAL A 686 6.88 18.36 10.09
C VAL A 686 6.07 19.29 10.99
N THR A 687 6.69 19.78 12.06
CA THR A 687 6.10 20.77 12.96
C THR A 687 6.84 22.10 12.78
N GLY A 688 6.09 23.18 12.55
CA GLY A 688 6.65 24.52 12.32
C GLY A 688 7.41 24.67 11.00
N GLY A 689 7.76 25.90 10.65
CA GLY A 689 8.48 26.23 9.42
C GLY A 689 7.63 26.19 8.16
N ASN A 690 8.27 26.41 7.01
CA ASN A 690 7.60 26.60 5.72
C ASN A 690 6.95 25.33 5.16
N ASN A 691 7.24 24.19 5.78
CA ASN A 691 6.75 22.88 5.37
C ASN A 691 5.94 22.17 6.48
N ALA A 692 5.43 22.92 7.46
CA ALA A 692 4.65 22.37 8.56
C ALA A 692 3.43 21.59 8.04
N GLY A 693 3.22 20.40 8.59
CA GLY A 693 2.15 19.49 8.17
C GLY A 693 2.63 18.07 7.88
N ILE A 694 1.72 17.25 7.35
CA ILE A 694 2.04 15.90 6.86
C ILE A 694 2.52 15.98 5.42
N SER A 695 3.42 15.07 5.01
CA SER A 695 3.80 14.95 3.60
C SER A 695 2.58 14.66 2.72
N SER A 696 2.55 15.23 1.52
CA SER A 696 1.48 14.96 0.53
C SER A 696 1.64 13.59 -0.13
N SER A 697 2.86 13.03 -0.11
CA SER A 697 3.12 11.63 -0.46
C SER A 697 3.16 10.73 0.78
N VAL A 698 2.66 9.51 0.61
CA VAL A 698 2.90 8.40 1.53
C VAL A 698 3.80 7.38 0.85
N ALA A 699 4.71 6.78 1.60
CA ALA A 699 5.59 5.72 1.09
C ALA A 699 5.02 4.36 1.50
N ASN A 700 4.53 3.60 0.53
CA ASN A 700 4.11 2.22 0.74
C ASN A 700 5.34 1.31 0.65
N VAL A 701 5.64 0.57 1.71
CA VAL A 701 6.82 -0.28 1.81
C VAL A 701 6.41 -1.65 2.30
N THR A 702 6.54 -2.65 1.43
CA THR A 702 6.58 -4.06 1.84
C THR A 702 8.02 -4.39 2.21
N THR A 703 8.31 -4.66 3.49
CA THR A 703 9.65 -5.11 3.89
C THR A 703 10.05 -6.37 3.14
N GLU A 704 11.36 -6.53 2.94
CA GLU A 704 11.83 -7.72 2.24
C GLU A 704 11.51 -8.98 3.05
N ALA A 705 11.30 -10.08 2.35
CA ALA A 705 11.43 -11.37 3.01
C ALA A 705 12.85 -11.48 3.56
N VAL A 706 13.02 -12.20 4.67
CA VAL A 706 14.35 -12.69 5.02
C VAL A 706 14.82 -13.49 3.81
N ALA A 707 15.98 -13.12 3.24
CA ALA A 707 16.49 -13.78 2.04
C ALA A 707 16.67 -15.27 2.34
N ALA A 708 15.82 -16.10 1.75
CA ALA A 708 15.81 -17.52 2.01
C ALA A 708 16.96 -18.19 1.26
N VAL A 709 17.96 -18.68 1.98
CA VAL A 709 19.06 -19.46 1.39
C VAL A 709 18.61 -20.91 1.31
N ALA A 710 18.59 -21.51 0.11
CA ALA A 710 18.44 -22.95 -0.04
C ALA A 710 19.64 -23.62 0.63
N GLY A 711 19.42 -24.27 1.77
CA GLY A 711 20.43 -24.98 2.53
C GLY A 711 19.99 -26.42 2.74
N ASP A 712 20.95 -27.36 2.74
CA ASP A 712 20.69 -28.75 3.08
C ASP A 712 20.39 -28.85 4.59
N LEU A 713 19.13 -28.60 4.94
CA LEU A 713 18.67 -28.65 6.33
C LEU A 713 18.59 -30.08 6.87
N ILE A 714 18.55 -31.11 6.00
CA ILE A 714 18.47 -32.51 6.42
C ILE A 714 19.89 -33.06 6.56
N THR A 715 20.31 -33.34 7.80
CA THR A 715 21.65 -33.89 8.07
C THR A 715 21.68 -35.40 7.96
N SER A 716 20.60 -36.10 8.34
CA SER A 716 20.49 -37.55 8.20
C SER A 716 19.05 -38.04 8.26
N ALA A 717 18.83 -39.25 7.74
CA ALA A 717 17.61 -40.03 7.94
C ALA A 717 17.98 -41.43 8.44
N THR A 718 17.25 -41.94 9.42
CA THR A 718 17.44 -43.29 9.96
C THR A 718 16.09 -43.99 10.06
N GLY A 719 16.01 -45.24 9.59
CA GLY A 719 14.86 -46.10 9.79
C GLY A 719 15.19 -47.16 10.82
N THR A 720 14.29 -47.39 11.77
CA THR A 720 14.37 -48.47 12.74
C THR A 720 13.11 -49.31 12.63
N SER A 721 13.28 -50.60 12.39
CA SER A 721 12.15 -51.52 12.44
C SER A 721 11.90 -51.96 13.89
N ASN A 722 10.69 -51.73 14.39
CA ASN A 722 10.36 -51.89 15.81
C ASN A 722 9.14 -52.80 16.02
N HIS A 723 9.36 -53.89 16.76
CA HIS A 723 8.32 -54.82 17.17
C HIS A 723 7.14 -54.15 17.90
N ALA A 724 5.91 -54.33 17.40
CA ALA A 724 4.63 -53.94 18.03
C ALA A 724 4.38 -52.44 18.30
N ALA A 725 5.34 -51.54 18.08
CA ALA A 725 5.20 -50.08 18.29
C ALA A 725 5.09 -49.29 16.97
N GLY A 726 5.15 -49.98 15.83
CA GLY A 726 5.26 -49.37 14.52
C GLY A 726 6.70 -48.97 14.19
N ASP A 727 7.13 -49.28 12.98
CA ASP A 727 8.42 -48.84 12.46
C ASP A 727 8.60 -47.32 12.59
N THR A 728 9.81 -46.89 12.96
CA THR A 728 10.12 -45.46 13.18
C THR A 728 11.13 -44.95 12.16
N ILE A 729 10.90 -43.73 11.69
CA ILE A 729 11.84 -42.99 10.83
C ILE A 729 12.20 -41.70 11.53
N VAL A 730 13.49 -41.50 11.82
CA VAL A 730 14.01 -40.29 12.45
C VAL A 730 14.81 -39.49 11.45
N ILE A 731 14.44 -38.23 11.29
CA ILE A 731 15.13 -37.24 10.45
C ILE A 731 15.79 -36.23 11.37
N ALA A 732 17.10 -36.03 11.21
CA ALA A 732 17.83 -34.99 11.90
C ALA A 732 18.04 -33.77 11.00
N PHE A 733 17.97 -32.59 11.60
CA PHE A 733 18.16 -31.32 10.91
C PHE A 733 19.40 -30.59 11.43
N SER A 734 19.92 -29.65 10.64
CA SER A 734 21.09 -28.83 11.02
C SER A 734 20.73 -27.65 11.94
N GLU A 735 19.44 -27.37 12.11
CA GLU A 735 18.87 -26.33 12.97
C GLU A 735 17.38 -26.59 13.25
N ASP A 736 16.81 -25.84 14.20
CA ASP A 736 15.41 -25.94 14.63
C ASP A 736 14.42 -25.60 13.50
N LEU A 737 13.34 -26.39 13.38
CA LEU A 737 12.31 -26.26 12.35
C LEU A 737 11.02 -25.67 12.88
N ASN A 738 10.22 -25.11 11.97
CA ASN A 738 8.84 -24.78 12.29
C ASN A 738 8.03 -26.07 12.60
N GLN A 739 7.75 -26.31 13.88
CA GLN A 739 7.07 -27.51 14.38
C GLN A 739 5.77 -27.85 13.64
N ALA A 740 4.88 -26.87 13.43
CA ALA A 740 3.58 -27.11 12.79
C ALA A 740 3.71 -27.56 11.33
N ARG A 741 4.80 -27.18 10.65
CA ARG A 741 5.08 -27.59 9.28
C ARG A 741 5.82 -28.93 9.22
N ALA A 742 6.74 -29.17 10.16
CA ALA A 742 7.47 -30.43 10.28
C ALA A 742 6.53 -31.60 10.64
N GLU A 743 5.55 -31.37 11.51
CA GLU A 743 4.60 -32.40 11.96
C GLU A 743 3.43 -32.66 11.00
N ASN A 744 3.36 -31.96 9.86
CA ASN A 744 2.31 -32.18 8.87
C ASN A 744 2.70 -33.30 7.87
N PRO A 745 2.01 -34.45 7.86
CA PRO A 745 2.35 -35.59 6.99
C PRO A 745 2.33 -35.24 5.49
N ALA A 746 1.49 -34.29 5.07
CA ALA A 746 1.35 -33.89 3.67
C ALA A 746 2.61 -33.19 3.11
N ASN A 747 3.53 -32.77 3.97
CA ASN A 747 4.79 -32.14 3.56
C ASN A 747 5.90 -33.17 3.30
N TRP A 748 5.65 -34.46 3.56
CA TRP A 748 6.64 -35.52 3.45
C TRP A 748 6.17 -36.64 2.53
N THR A 749 7.05 -37.08 1.64
CA THR A 749 6.90 -38.32 0.88
C THR A 749 7.97 -39.28 1.36
N ILE A 750 7.56 -40.47 1.80
CA ILE A 750 8.45 -41.48 2.36
C ILE A 750 8.49 -42.68 1.42
N GLN A 751 9.68 -43.20 1.18
CA GLN A 751 9.89 -44.37 0.32
C GLN A 751 10.85 -45.36 0.97
N TYR A 752 10.82 -46.61 0.52
CA TYR A 752 11.93 -47.53 0.69
C TYR A 752 12.49 -47.97 -0.67
N ALA A 753 13.78 -48.24 -0.73
CA ALA A 753 14.51 -48.63 -1.94
C ALA A 753 15.45 -49.81 -1.67
N ASP A 754 15.93 -50.45 -2.75
CA ASP A 754 16.81 -51.61 -2.70
C ASP A 754 18.26 -51.24 -2.30
N ASP A 755 18.67 -49.98 -2.51
CA ASP A 755 20.01 -49.45 -2.20
C ASP A 755 19.96 -47.96 -1.83
N ASN A 756 21.11 -47.36 -1.45
CA ASN A 756 21.18 -45.94 -1.08
C ASN A 756 21.06 -44.97 -2.28
N SER A 757 20.96 -45.50 -3.50
CA SER A 757 20.82 -44.71 -4.73
C SER A 757 19.38 -44.58 -5.21
N GLY A 758 18.44 -45.27 -4.55
CA GLY A 758 17.02 -45.21 -4.89
C GLY A 758 16.59 -46.22 -5.93
N THR A 759 17.29 -47.35 -6.07
CA THR A 759 16.86 -48.41 -6.99
C THR A 759 15.52 -49.00 -6.54
N ASN A 760 14.53 -49.07 -7.46
CA ASN A 760 13.16 -49.55 -7.25
C ASN A 760 12.45 -48.94 -6.02
N PRO A 761 12.25 -47.61 -6.00
CA PRO A 761 11.64 -46.96 -4.85
C PRO A 761 10.15 -47.30 -4.76
N VAL A 762 9.69 -47.63 -3.56
CA VAL A 762 8.28 -47.89 -3.26
C VAL A 762 7.81 -46.91 -2.19
N ASN A 763 6.71 -46.21 -2.47
CA ASN A 763 6.13 -45.27 -1.52
C ASN A 763 5.55 -45.99 -0.29
N ILE A 764 5.84 -45.47 0.89
CA ILE A 764 5.22 -45.86 2.15
C ILE A 764 3.98 -44.97 2.34
N THR A 765 2.82 -45.59 2.57
CA THR A 765 1.60 -44.86 2.92
C THR A 765 1.67 -44.42 4.38
N THR A 766 1.49 -43.12 4.62
CA THR A 766 1.64 -42.46 5.94
C THR A 766 0.32 -41.84 6.42
N THR A 767 -0.83 -42.42 6.04
CA THR A 767 -2.15 -41.76 6.22
C THR A 767 -2.54 -41.69 7.69
N THR A 768 -2.10 -42.65 8.50
CA THR A 768 -2.35 -42.67 9.95
C THR A 768 -1.07 -42.64 10.80
N ALA A 769 0.09 -42.43 10.17
CA ALA A 769 1.38 -42.32 10.85
C ALA A 769 1.46 -41.07 11.76
N ALA A 770 2.11 -41.21 12.92
CA ALA A 770 2.28 -40.14 13.88
C ALA A 770 3.61 -39.39 13.66
N PHE A 771 3.56 -38.07 13.56
CA PHE A 771 4.73 -37.20 13.35
C PHE A 771 4.95 -36.38 14.62
N ALA A 772 6.15 -36.44 15.20
CA ALA A 772 6.51 -35.71 16.41
C ALA A 772 7.86 -35.02 16.23
N TYR A 773 7.86 -33.69 16.28
CA TYR A 773 9.09 -32.89 16.17
C TYR A 773 9.59 -32.46 17.55
N SER A 774 10.90 -32.55 17.76
CA SER A 774 11.58 -32.14 18.99
C SER A 774 12.61 -31.06 18.68
N ALA A 775 12.29 -29.81 19.03
CA ALA A 775 13.19 -28.66 18.94
C ALA A 775 14.42 -28.78 19.87
N ALA A 776 14.37 -29.64 20.89
CA ALA A 776 15.50 -29.86 21.80
C ALA A 776 16.60 -30.75 21.19
N SER A 777 16.24 -31.54 20.17
CA SER A 777 17.12 -32.50 19.53
C SER A 777 17.19 -32.32 18.01
N ASP A 778 16.56 -31.27 17.47
CA ASP A 778 16.42 -30.98 16.04
C ASP A 778 16.02 -32.21 15.21
N GLN A 779 15.06 -32.98 15.72
CA GLN A 779 14.66 -34.27 15.13
C GLN A 779 13.16 -34.39 14.92
N LEU A 780 12.76 -34.89 13.75
CA LEU A 780 11.40 -35.34 13.46
C LEU A 780 11.36 -36.87 13.53
N THR A 781 10.52 -37.40 14.41
CA THR A 781 10.24 -38.84 14.49
C THR A 781 8.89 -39.12 13.86
N MET A 782 8.88 -40.01 12.86
CA MET A 782 7.69 -40.54 12.22
C MET A 782 7.49 -41.97 12.70
N THR A 783 6.32 -42.29 13.24
CA THR A 783 5.96 -43.65 13.68
C THR A 783 4.88 -44.18 12.75
N LEU A 784 5.17 -45.24 12.00
CA LEU A 784 4.24 -45.85 11.05
C LEU A 784 3.15 -46.62 11.80
N ASP A 785 1.89 -46.49 11.38
CA ASP A 785 0.78 -47.28 11.92
C ASP A 785 0.60 -48.55 11.08
N GLU A 786 1.41 -49.55 11.39
CA GLU A 786 1.37 -50.87 10.74
C GLU A 786 0.01 -51.57 10.91
N ALA A 787 -0.69 -51.32 12.01
CA ALA A 787 -1.94 -52.00 12.33
C ALA A 787 -3.09 -51.52 11.41
N THR A 788 -3.10 -50.24 11.07
CA THR A 788 -4.17 -49.64 10.25
C THR A 788 -3.77 -49.56 8.77
N ASP A 789 -2.55 -49.11 8.47
CA ASP A 789 -2.12 -48.82 7.09
C ASP A 789 -1.53 -50.05 6.38
N GLN A 790 -1.23 -51.14 7.11
CA GLN A 790 -0.51 -52.33 6.62
C GLN A 790 0.84 -51.99 5.96
N THR A 791 1.42 -50.84 6.31
CA THR A 791 2.69 -50.35 5.78
C THR A 791 3.80 -50.57 6.79
N PHE A 792 4.88 -51.18 6.33
CA PHE A 792 6.08 -51.49 7.10
C PHE A 792 7.33 -51.22 6.24
N ILE A 793 8.49 -51.16 6.86
CA ILE A 793 9.79 -51.01 6.22
C ILE A 793 10.37 -52.41 6.00
N PRO A 794 10.50 -52.90 4.75
CA PRO A 794 11.02 -54.24 4.54
C PRO A 794 12.50 -54.34 4.94
N HIS A 795 12.89 -55.53 5.38
CA HIS A 795 14.28 -55.81 5.78
C HIS A 795 15.30 -55.52 4.69
N ASN A 796 16.47 -55.01 5.10
CA ASN A 796 17.59 -54.65 4.22
C ASN A 796 17.21 -53.64 3.12
N LYS A 797 16.18 -52.82 3.34
CA LYS A 797 15.83 -51.68 2.47
C LYS A 797 16.37 -50.38 3.04
N PHE A 798 16.52 -49.40 2.17
CA PHE A 798 16.97 -48.06 2.48
C PHE A 798 15.75 -47.14 2.49
N VAL A 799 15.47 -46.47 3.60
CA VAL A 799 14.37 -45.52 3.66
C VAL A 799 14.84 -44.21 3.10
N SER A 800 14.00 -43.56 2.29
CA SER A 800 14.24 -42.19 1.87
C SER A 800 13.11 -41.26 2.25
N VAL A 801 13.50 -40.02 2.49
CA VAL A 801 12.59 -38.93 2.78
C VAL A 801 12.73 -37.90 1.66
N VAL A 802 11.59 -37.55 1.08
CA VAL A 802 11.47 -36.54 0.04
C VAL A 802 10.51 -35.45 0.53
N PRO A 803 10.94 -34.18 0.62
CA PRO A 803 10.01 -33.08 0.88
C PRO A 803 9.00 -32.99 -0.27
N ALA A 804 7.71 -33.02 0.05
CA ALA A 804 6.66 -32.94 -0.98
C ALA A 804 6.54 -31.53 -1.60
N ASN A 805 7.11 -30.51 -0.92
CA ASN A 805 7.06 -29.11 -1.30
C ASN A 805 8.16 -28.32 -0.54
N THR A 806 8.33 -27.04 -0.87
CA THR A 806 9.28 -26.12 -0.21
C THR A 806 8.72 -25.47 1.05
N ASN A 807 7.62 -25.98 1.64
CA ASN A 807 6.99 -25.35 2.81
C ASN A 807 7.75 -25.62 4.11
N ILE A 808 8.66 -26.58 4.16
CA ILE A 808 9.43 -26.89 5.37
C ILE A 808 10.57 -25.87 5.52
N GLN A 809 10.54 -25.12 6.62
CA GLN A 809 11.43 -24.01 6.92
C GLN A 809 11.96 -24.14 8.35
N ASN A 810 13.14 -23.57 8.60
CA ASN A 810 13.65 -23.39 9.95
C ASN A 810 12.72 -22.46 10.78
N SER A 811 12.85 -22.46 12.09
CA SER A 811 11.91 -21.78 12.99
C SER A 811 11.87 -20.25 12.82
N ASP A 812 12.94 -19.63 12.29
CA ASP A 812 13.04 -18.20 11.97
C ASP A 812 12.68 -17.83 10.51
N GLY A 813 12.45 -18.82 9.65
CA GLY A 813 12.08 -18.63 8.24
C GLY A 813 13.22 -18.21 7.31
N SER A 814 14.48 -18.23 7.77
CA SER A 814 15.65 -17.84 6.99
C SER A 814 16.18 -18.92 6.03
N LYS A 815 15.84 -20.20 6.25
CA LYS A 815 16.19 -21.33 5.36
C LYS A 815 15.01 -22.26 5.12
N TYR A 816 15.03 -22.94 3.98
CA TYR A 816 14.02 -23.92 3.59
C TYR A 816 14.65 -25.18 3.02
N ILE A 817 13.92 -26.30 3.10
CA ILE A 817 14.32 -27.55 2.46
C ILE A 817 13.96 -27.47 0.98
N ASP A 818 14.95 -27.66 0.11
CA ASP A 818 14.73 -27.83 -1.32
C ASP A 818 13.99 -29.15 -1.57
N ASN A 819 12.86 -29.08 -2.28
CA ASN A 819 12.02 -30.24 -2.58
C ASN A 819 12.61 -31.21 -3.62
N THR A 820 13.82 -30.92 -4.10
CA THR A 820 14.62 -31.82 -4.93
C THR A 820 15.60 -32.69 -4.13
N ILE A 821 15.82 -32.39 -2.84
CA ILE A 821 16.75 -33.15 -1.99
C ILE A 821 16.09 -34.46 -1.54
N VAL A 822 16.77 -35.57 -1.81
CA VAL A 822 16.41 -36.91 -1.30
C VAL A 822 17.54 -37.41 -0.40
N LYS A 823 17.21 -37.81 0.83
CA LYS A 823 18.16 -38.40 1.76
C LYS A 823 17.80 -39.85 2.02
N TYR A 824 18.76 -40.74 1.79
CA TYR A 824 18.64 -42.18 2.07
C TYR A 824 19.26 -42.51 3.42
N SER A 825 18.59 -43.37 4.18
CA SER A 825 19.15 -43.97 5.39
C SER A 825 20.25 -44.97 5.05
N VAL A 826 20.92 -45.52 6.07
CA VAL A 826 21.56 -46.83 5.92
C VAL A 826 20.51 -47.93 5.77
N ALA A 827 20.91 -49.12 5.33
CA ALA A 827 20.00 -50.27 5.27
C ALA A 827 19.35 -50.50 6.64
N VAL A 828 18.02 -50.52 6.68
CA VAL A 828 17.26 -50.77 7.90
C VAL A 828 17.49 -52.22 8.32
N GLY A 829 17.99 -52.37 9.55
CA GLY A 829 18.33 -53.66 10.12
C GLY A 829 17.11 -54.58 10.19
N LYS A 830 17.36 -55.88 10.01
CA LYS A 830 16.34 -56.91 10.19
C LYS A 830 15.80 -56.87 11.62
N GLU A 831 14.49 -56.96 11.79
CA GLU A 831 13.89 -57.15 13.11
C GLU A 831 14.45 -58.43 13.74
N SER A 832 14.95 -58.33 14.97
CA SER A 832 15.64 -59.43 15.65
C SER A 832 14.72 -60.36 16.44
N THR A 833 13.45 -59.96 16.59
CA THR A 833 12.42 -60.67 17.34
C THR A 833 11.61 -61.57 16.41
N SER A 834 11.54 -62.87 16.74
CA SER A 834 10.72 -63.83 16.00
C SER A 834 9.30 -63.90 16.61
N PRO A 835 8.26 -64.17 15.81
CA PRO A 835 6.90 -64.35 16.32
C PRO A 835 6.83 -65.54 17.29
N THR A 836 6.13 -65.33 18.40
CA THR A 836 5.92 -66.33 19.47
C THR A 836 4.43 -66.67 19.62
N ILE A 837 4.15 -67.89 20.07
CA ILE A 837 2.78 -68.32 20.39
C ILE A 837 2.36 -67.64 21.70
N SER A 838 1.30 -66.84 21.68
CA SER A 838 0.89 -66.05 22.85
C SER A 838 -0.09 -66.77 23.79
N THR A 839 -0.81 -67.79 23.29
CA THR A 839 -1.66 -68.68 24.09
C THR A 839 -1.64 -70.08 23.51
N ASP A 840 -1.59 -71.08 24.40
CA ASP A 840 -1.48 -72.50 24.03
C ASP A 840 -2.61 -72.95 23.09
N TRP A 841 -2.30 -73.97 22.29
CA TRP A 841 -3.18 -74.65 21.36
C TRP A 841 -4.53 -74.96 22.00
N THR A 842 -5.62 -74.42 21.44
CA THR A 842 -6.97 -74.63 21.98
C THR A 842 -7.81 -75.53 21.07
N LYS A 843 -8.33 -76.62 21.64
CA LYS A 843 -9.30 -77.51 20.98
C LYS A 843 -10.69 -76.87 21.07
N THR A 844 -11.21 -76.43 19.94
CA THR A 844 -12.53 -75.76 19.89
C THR A 844 -13.67 -76.78 19.71
N ASN A 845 -13.41 -77.92 19.04
CA ASN A 845 -14.33 -79.05 18.87
C ASN A 845 -13.55 -80.32 18.47
N ALA A 846 -14.25 -81.40 18.09
CA ALA A 846 -13.58 -82.63 17.66
C ALA A 846 -12.73 -82.45 16.40
N THR A 847 -13.04 -81.54 15.47
CA THR A 847 -12.46 -81.46 14.11
C THR A 847 -11.62 -80.20 13.83
N THR A 848 -11.39 -79.31 14.80
CA THR A 848 -10.68 -78.03 14.61
C THR A 848 -9.81 -77.64 15.81
N PHE A 849 -8.64 -77.06 15.55
CA PHE A 849 -7.80 -76.40 16.57
C PHE A 849 -7.37 -74.99 16.13
N THR A 850 -7.08 -74.13 17.11
CA THR A 850 -6.64 -72.75 16.87
C THR A 850 -5.28 -72.50 17.54
N VAL A 851 -4.40 -71.77 16.83
CA VAL A 851 -3.10 -71.30 17.31
C VAL A 851 -3.08 -69.77 17.28
N THR A 852 -2.74 -69.15 18.40
CA THR A 852 -2.70 -67.69 18.53
C THR A 852 -1.25 -67.23 18.67
N TYR A 853 -0.87 -66.28 17.83
CA TYR A 853 0.44 -65.65 17.81
C TYR A 853 0.39 -64.29 18.49
N ASN A 854 1.51 -63.82 19.03
CA ASN A 854 1.64 -62.46 19.55
C ASN A 854 1.63 -61.39 18.42
N GLU A 855 1.86 -61.82 17.18
CA GLU A 855 2.05 -60.97 16.00
C GLU A 855 1.17 -61.33 14.81
N VAL A 856 1.07 -60.39 13.87
CA VAL A 856 0.37 -60.57 12.59
C VAL A 856 1.22 -61.45 11.68
N LEU A 857 0.67 -62.58 11.24
CA LEU A 857 1.36 -63.49 10.33
C LEU A 857 1.21 -63.08 8.87
N ASN A 858 2.19 -63.44 8.05
CA ASN A 858 2.04 -63.33 6.60
C ASN A 858 0.84 -64.14 6.13
N ARG A 859 -0.16 -63.47 5.57
CA ARG A 859 -1.44 -64.09 5.18
C ARG A 859 -1.27 -65.21 4.16
N ALA A 860 -0.38 -65.05 3.18
CA ALA A 860 -0.16 -66.03 2.14
C ALA A 860 0.55 -67.29 2.70
N ALA A 861 1.51 -67.10 3.61
CA ALA A 861 2.20 -68.20 4.27
C ALA A 861 1.30 -68.93 5.28
N ALA A 862 0.51 -68.19 6.07
CA ALA A 862 -0.33 -68.73 7.14
C ALA A 862 -1.57 -69.48 6.63
N THR A 863 -2.14 -69.08 5.49
CA THR A 863 -3.33 -69.73 4.91
C THR A 863 -3.02 -70.88 3.95
N ASN A 864 -1.75 -71.09 3.59
CA ASN A 864 -1.35 -72.21 2.75
C ASN A 864 -1.31 -73.51 3.56
N ALA A 865 -2.27 -74.41 3.31
CA ALA A 865 -2.36 -75.69 4.00
C ALA A 865 -1.09 -76.56 3.88
N ALA A 866 -0.25 -76.37 2.85
CA ALA A 866 1.01 -77.11 2.70
C ALA A 866 2.09 -76.70 3.73
N ASN A 867 1.94 -75.54 4.37
CA ASN A 867 2.85 -75.07 5.41
C ASN A 867 2.49 -75.63 6.80
N TRP A 868 1.44 -76.46 6.88
CA TRP A 868 0.97 -77.08 8.11
C TRP A 868 1.00 -78.60 7.95
N SER A 869 1.46 -79.32 8.98
CA SER A 869 1.40 -80.78 9.03
C SER A 869 0.59 -81.24 10.24
N PHE A 870 -0.05 -82.40 10.08
CA PHE A 870 -0.75 -83.12 11.13
C PHE A 870 -0.38 -84.61 11.00
N SER A 871 -0.13 -85.26 12.13
CA SER A 871 0.17 -86.70 12.18
C SER A 871 -0.77 -87.38 13.15
N ASP A 872 -1.50 -88.38 12.66
CA ASP A 872 -2.28 -89.29 13.50
C ASP A 872 -1.44 -90.55 13.73
N ALA A 873 -1.18 -90.89 14.99
CA ALA A 873 -0.35 -92.04 15.36
C ALA A 873 -1.12 -93.38 15.25
N ASN A 874 -2.46 -93.35 15.18
CA ASN A 874 -3.32 -94.54 15.30
C ASN A 874 -4.25 -94.79 14.10
N ASN A 875 -4.40 -93.86 13.15
CA ASN A 875 -5.10 -94.14 11.89
C ASN A 875 -4.57 -93.27 10.73
N GLY A 876 -4.05 -93.88 9.67
CA GLY A 876 -3.41 -93.15 8.55
C GLY A 876 -4.36 -92.39 7.60
N GLY A 877 -5.49 -91.86 8.08
CA GLY A 877 -6.57 -91.30 7.26
C GLY A 877 -6.94 -89.84 7.52
N THR A 878 -6.61 -89.24 8.67
CA THR A 878 -6.99 -87.85 8.99
C THR A 878 -6.04 -86.87 8.30
N THR A 879 -6.60 -85.90 7.55
CA THR A 879 -5.84 -84.89 6.78
C THR A 879 -6.32 -83.48 7.11
N ILE A 880 -5.49 -82.48 6.82
CA ILE A 880 -5.89 -81.07 6.94
C ILE A 880 -6.87 -80.75 5.81
N SER A 881 -8.11 -80.40 6.18
CA SER A 881 -9.19 -80.05 5.25
C SER A 881 -9.23 -78.56 4.91
N GLY A 882 -8.58 -77.71 5.72
CA GLY A 882 -8.38 -76.30 5.40
C GLY A 882 -7.71 -75.51 6.52
N VAL A 883 -7.12 -74.36 6.17
CA VAL A 883 -6.49 -73.43 7.12
C VAL A 883 -7.06 -72.03 6.89
N ALA A 884 -7.45 -71.35 7.97
CA ALA A 884 -8.00 -70.01 7.93
C ALA A 884 -7.26 -69.10 8.92
N LEU A 885 -7.02 -67.86 8.52
CA LEU A 885 -6.43 -66.83 9.36
C LEU A 885 -7.51 -65.83 9.79
N SER A 886 -7.51 -65.44 11.06
CA SER A 886 -8.40 -64.39 11.58
C SER A 886 -8.18 -63.04 10.88
N ALA A 887 -9.16 -62.15 11.01
CA ALA A 887 -9.11 -60.81 10.41
C ALA A 887 -7.93 -59.98 10.93
N ASP A 888 -7.63 -60.08 12.22
CA ASP A 888 -6.47 -59.45 12.88
C ASP A 888 -5.13 -60.09 12.49
N GLY A 889 -5.13 -61.20 11.75
CA GLY A 889 -3.94 -61.88 11.27
C GLY A 889 -3.12 -62.59 12.35
N LYS A 890 -3.63 -62.72 13.58
CA LYS A 890 -2.89 -63.29 14.71
C LYS A 890 -3.35 -64.70 15.12
N MET A 891 -4.50 -65.18 14.65
CA MET A 891 -5.03 -66.50 14.97
C MET A 891 -5.18 -67.36 13.72
N VAL A 892 -4.55 -68.53 13.72
CA VAL A 892 -4.72 -69.53 12.67
C VAL A 892 -5.63 -70.64 13.16
N THR A 893 -6.70 -70.91 12.41
CA THR A 893 -7.61 -72.03 12.64
C THR A 893 -7.33 -73.11 11.59
N VAL A 894 -7.02 -74.31 12.05
CA VAL A 894 -6.78 -75.48 11.19
C VAL A 894 -7.95 -76.44 11.33
N ASN A 895 -8.55 -76.80 10.20
CA ASN A 895 -9.64 -77.77 10.09
C ASN A 895 -9.09 -79.13 9.66
N LEU A 896 -9.58 -80.18 10.30
CA LEU A 896 -9.23 -81.57 10.01
C LEU A 896 -10.37 -82.26 9.26
N SER A 897 -10.08 -83.34 8.55
CA SER A 897 -11.07 -84.12 7.80
C SER A 897 -11.93 -85.03 8.69
N ASP A 898 -11.49 -85.30 9.93
CA ASP A 898 -12.18 -86.12 10.93
C ASP A 898 -11.82 -85.66 12.36
N GLY A 899 -12.44 -86.26 13.39
CA GLY A 899 -12.29 -85.88 14.79
C GLY A 899 -10.99 -86.35 15.46
N ILE A 900 -10.42 -85.52 16.34
CA ILE A 900 -9.22 -85.77 17.16
C ILE A 900 -9.57 -86.74 18.29
N GLU A 901 -8.98 -87.94 18.28
CA GLU A 901 -9.13 -88.98 19.30
C GLU A 901 -8.06 -88.87 20.41
N GLY A 902 -8.31 -89.49 21.57
CA GLY A 902 -7.57 -89.26 22.83
C GLY A 902 -6.13 -89.78 22.90
N TYR A 903 -5.45 -90.03 21.77
CA TYR A 903 -4.04 -90.44 21.68
C TYR A 903 -3.29 -89.81 20.49
N ASP A 904 -3.85 -88.79 19.83
CA ASP A 904 -3.23 -88.20 18.63
C ASP A 904 -2.09 -87.24 18.99
N GLN A 905 -0.96 -87.34 18.27
CA GLN A 905 0.21 -86.47 18.45
C GLN A 905 0.32 -85.46 17.32
N ILE A 906 0.04 -84.20 17.60
CA ILE A 906 0.08 -83.14 16.59
C ILE A 906 1.51 -82.60 16.48
N PHE A 907 2.25 -83.06 15.46
CA PHE A 907 3.50 -82.44 15.05
C PHE A 907 3.23 -81.37 13.99
N GLY A 908 3.43 -80.10 14.36
CA GLY A 908 3.74 -79.07 13.36
C GLY A 908 5.14 -79.31 12.81
N PRO A 909 5.42 -79.02 11.53
CA PRO A 909 6.81 -78.86 11.10
C PRO A 909 7.38 -77.62 11.82
N GLU A 910 8.70 -77.50 11.96
CA GLU A 910 9.29 -76.20 12.31
C GLU A 910 8.61 -75.09 11.47
N PRO A 911 8.15 -73.98 12.07
CA PRO A 911 7.15 -73.15 11.40
C PRO A 911 7.66 -72.58 10.08
N ILE A 912 7.11 -73.04 8.95
CA ILE A 912 7.21 -72.37 7.63
C ILE A 912 6.15 -71.26 7.54
N VAL A 913 5.85 -70.63 8.68
CA VAL A 913 4.94 -69.50 8.78
C VAL A 913 5.77 -68.37 9.39
N ALA A 914 5.90 -67.31 8.60
CA ALA A 914 6.61 -66.11 9.00
C ALA A 914 5.62 -64.99 9.35
N ASP A 915 6.07 -64.03 10.15
CA ASP A 915 5.38 -62.73 10.22
C ASP A 915 5.39 -62.02 8.85
N VAL A 916 4.73 -60.86 8.79
CA VAL A 916 4.72 -60.02 7.58
C VAL A 916 6.14 -59.56 7.19
N ALA A 917 7.06 -59.47 8.14
CA ALA A 917 8.47 -59.09 7.94
C ALA A 917 9.37 -60.25 7.45
N GLY A 918 8.90 -61.50 7.47
CA GLY A 918 9.64 -62.69 7.03
C GLY A 918 10.49 -63.36 8.12
N ASN A 919 10.22 -63.11 9.41
CA ASN A 919 10.83 -63.84 10.51
C ASN A 919 10.07 -65.15 10.77
N PRO A 920 10.74 -66.31 10.80
CA PRO A 920 10.08 -67.59 11.07
C PRO A 920 9.59 -67.64 12.52
N ALA A 921 8.36 -68.10 12.74
CA ALA A 921 7.86 -68.31 14.10
C ALA A 921 8.70 -69.38 14.81
N THR A 922 8.97 -69.18 16.10
CA THR A 922 9.73 -70.15 16.91
C THR A 922 8.92 -70.62 18.11
N GLY A 923 8.88 -71.94 18.31
CA GLY A 923 8.30 -72.59 19.49
C GLY A 923 6.87 -73.13 19.32
N GLY A 924 6.67 -74.40 19.64
CA GLY A 924 5.35 -75.01 19.83
C GLY A 924 5.31 -76.51 19.50
N SER A 925 5.48 -77.39 20.49
CA SER A 925 5.16 -78.83 20.38
C SER A 925 4.04 -79.14 21.37
N TYR A 926 2.97 -79.81 20.92
CA TYR A 926 1.83 -80.19 21.76
C TYR A 926 1.76 -81.72 21.90
N VAL A 927 1.68 -82.23 23.14
CA VAL A 927 1.43 -83.64 23.45
C VAL A 927 0.29 -83.71 24.46
N GLU A 928 -0.88 -84.25 24.09
CA GLU A 928 -1.96 -84.50 25.05
C GLU A 928 -1.64 -85.77 25.86
N SER A 929 -1.38 -85.63 27.16
CA SER A 929 -1.23 -86.76 28.09
C SER A 929 -2.49 -86.90 28.95
N GLY A 930 -3.45 -87.72 28.51
CA GLY A 930 -4.71 -87.96 29.22
C GLY A 930 -4.71 -89.23 30.07
N ILE A 931 -4.73 -89.06 31.40
CA ILE A 931 -4.99 -90.08 32.44
C ILE A 931 -6.38 -90.72 32.23
N ARG A 932 -6.48 -92.06 32.23
CA ARG A 932 -7.75 -92.80 32.30
C ARG A 932 -8.25 -92.90 33.76
N LEU A 933 -9.48 -92.46 34.03
CA LEU A 933 -10.28 -92.94 35.17
C LEU A 933 -11.28 -94.00 34.70
N ASN A 934 -10.95 -95.25 35.03
CA ASN A 934 -11.76 -96.42 35.39
C ASN A 934 -12.99 -96.82 34.54
N SER A 935 -12.94 -98.02 33.95
CA SER A 935 -13.76 -99.17 34.39
C SER A 935 -13.37 -100.47 33.67
N ASN A 936 -13.37 -101.56 34.44
CA ASN A 936 -13.48 -102.96 34.04
C ASN A 936 -12.29 -103.65 33.32
N GLU A 937 -11.60 -104.49 34.11
CA GLU A 937 -11.51 -105.97 33.92
C GLU A 937 -10.12 -106.59 34.12
N GLN A 938 -10.06 -107.35 35.23
CA GLN A 938 -9.48 -108.69 35.36
C GLN A 938 -7.94 -108.84 35.48
N TRP A 939 -7.56 -108.99 36.76
CA TRP A 939 -6.45 -109.78 37.26
C TRP A 939 -6.36 -111.18 36.63
N VAL A 940 -5.15 -111.68 36.34
CA VAL A 940 -4.62 -112.94 36.91
C VAL A 940 -3.09 -112.87 37.03
N SER A 941 -2.61 -113.27 38.19
CA SER A 941 -1.24 -113.34 38.69
C SER A 941 -0.48 -114.64 38.36
N GLY A 942 0.86 -114.54 38.27
CA GLY A 942 1.82 -115.60 38.64
C GLY A 942 2.57 -116.23 37.46
N GLY A 943 3.91 -116.39 37.45
CA GLY A 943 4.93 -116.12 38.46
C GLY A 943 6.33 -116.45 37.91
N GLY A 944 7.37 -115.97 38.61
CA GLY A 944 8.78 -116.31 38.35
C GLY A 944 9.71 -115.09 38.46
N PRO A 945 10.60 -115.00 39.48
CA PRO A 945 11.43 -113.82 39.71
C PRO A 945 12.69 -113.88 38.85
N GLY A 946 12.83 -112.94 37.93
CA GLY A 946 14.04 -112.77 37.11
C GLY A 946 14.10 -111.36 36.54
N THR A 947 14.62 -110.43 37.34
CA THR A 947 15.22 -109.13 36.96
C THR A 947 14.61 -108.43 35.73
N MET A 948 13.64 -107.55 35.97
CA MET A 948 13.28 -106.49 35.02
C MET A 948 13.93 -105.17 35.45
N GLN A 949 14.61 -104.57 34.50
CA GLN A 949 15.15 -103.21 34.50
C GLN A 949 13.96 -102.24 34.51
N GLY A 950 13.87 -101.40 35.55
CA GLY A 950 12.78 -100.44 35.75
C GLY A 950 13.32 -99.10 36.22
N HIS A 951 12.91 -98.06 35.51
CA HIS A 951 13.08 -96.63 35.81
C HIS A 951 12.56 -96.22 37.21
N PHE A 952 13.23 -95.25 37.82
CA PHE A 952 12.66 -94.17 38.64
C PHE A 952 13.51 -92.93 38.33
N ASP A 953 13.03 -91.91 37.63
CA ASP A 953 12.09 -90.83 38.00
C ASP A 953 12.59 -89.86 39.08
N ASN A 954 12.62 -88.60 38.64
CA ASN A 954 12.41 -87.33 39.36
C ASN A 954 13.46 -86.78 40.33
N ALA A 955 13.88 -85.57 39.94
CA ALA A 955 13.96 -84.35 40.74
C ALA A 955 15.08 -84.24 41.79
N ILE A 956 15.84 -83.15 41.67
CA ILE A 956 15.97 -82.07 42.66
C ILE A 956 17.21 -81.23 42.26
N GLY A 957 16.99 -79.94 42.00
CA GLY A 957 18.08 -78.98 41.86
C GLY A 957 18.81 -78.77 43.19
N LEU A 958 20.04 -78.26 43.12
CA LEU A 958 20.61 -77.26 44.04
C LEU A 958 22.05 -76.94 43.61
N GLU A 959 22.24 -75.65 43.31
CA GLU A 959 23.31 -74.74 43.71
C GLU A 959 24.74 -75.24 44.03
N ASN A 960 25.69 -74.45 43.49
CA ASN A 960 27.05 -74.17 43.93
C ASN A 960 28.19 -75.14 43.56
N ASN A 961 29.17 -74.55 42.86
CA ASN A 961 30.59 -74.88 42.80
C ASN A 961 30.95 -76.34 42.50
N TYR A 962 31.08 -76.68 41.23
CA TYR A 962 32.21 -77.49 40.76
C TYR A 962 32.57 -77.11 39.32
N SER A 963 33.82 -76.68 39.13
CA SER A 963 34.48 -76.50 37.84
C SER A 963 34.58 -77.85 37.11
N VAL A 964 34.06 -77.91 35.88
CA VAL A 964 34.38 -78.98 34.93
C VAL A 964 35.17 -78.36 33.79
N THR A 965 36.46 -78.70 33.75
CA THR A 965 37.42 -78.32 32.72
C THR A 965 37.58 -79.49 31.75
N TYR A 966 37.23 -79.30 30.47
CA TYR A 966 37.73 -80.04 29.29
C TYR A 966 37.57 -79.06 28.11
N ASN A 967 38.65 -78.38 27.68
CA ASN A 967 39.69 -78.78 26.72
C ASN A 967 39.18 -79.16 25.32
N ASP A 968 39.69 -78.39 24.35
CA ASP A 968 39.65 -78.53 22.90
C ASP A 968 38.29 -78.39 22.20
N LEU A 969 38.00 -77.17 21.75
CA LEU A 969 37.23 -76.93 20.53
C LEU A 969 38.01 -75.96 19.64
N GLU A 970 38.76 -76.53 18.70
CA GLU A 970 39.19 -75.83 17.49
C GLU A 970 37.94 -75.38 16.73
N GLY A 971 37.73 -74.08 16.61
CA GLY A 971 36.65 -73.50 15.80
C GLY A 971 37.22 -72.90 14.53
N THR A 972 37.11 -73.60 13.41
CA THR A 972 37.41 -73.06 12.09
C THR A 972 36.28 -72.12 11.68
N TYR A 973 36.56 -70.82 11.54
CA TYR A 973 35.58 -69.87 10.97
C TYR A 973 35.73 -69.89 9.44
N TRP A 974 34.68 -70.33 8.74
CA TRP A 974 34.64 -70.39 7.28
C TRP A 974 33.60 -69.39 6.77
N ASN A 975 34.05 -68.37 6.04
CA ASN A 975 33.22 -67.68 5.06
C ASN A 975 34.12 -67.36 3.86
N GLY A 976 33.69 -67.78 2.66
CA GLY A 976 34.56 -68.11 1.53
C GLY A 976 35.65 -67.09 1.19
N GLY A 977 36.92 -67.55 1.21
CA GLY A 977 38.06 -66.83 0.65
C GLY A 977 39.43 -67.11 1.30
N ALA A 978 39.53 -67.15 2.63
CA ALA A 978 40.79 -67.45 3.34
C ALA A 978 40.53 -67.86 4.79
N ALA A 979 41.24 -68.86 5.32
CA ALA A 979 41.16 -69.30 6.71
C ALA A 979 42.29 -68.70 7.57
N VAL A 980 41.97 -68.15 8.74
CA VAL A 980 42.95 -67.66 9.73
C VAL A 980 42.84 -68.50 11.00
N ASN A 981 43.95 -69.08 11.47
CA ASN A 981 44.04 -69.77 12.77
C ASN A 981 44.60 -68.82 13.82
N ILE A 982 43.87 -68.60 14.91
CA ILE A 982 44.32 -67.81 16.07
C ILE A 982 44.77 -68.78 17.17
N LYS A 983 46.04 -68.75 17.57
CA LYS A 983 46.55 -69.43 18.78
C LYS A 983 46.61 -68.42 19.93
N THR A 984 45.91 -68.70 21.04
CA THR A 984 45.88 -67.86 22.23
C THR A 984 47.19 -67.90 23.03
N ALA A 985 47.65 -66.74 23.49
CA ALA A 985 48.76 -66.55 24.42
C ALA A 985 48.32 -66.73 25.89
N ARG A 986 49.26 -67.10 26.77
CA ARG A 986 49.03 -67.28 28.22
C ARG A 986 48.99 -65.94 28.96
N ALA A 987 47.97 -65.70 29.78
CA ALA A 987 48.00 -64.68 30.84
C ALA A 987 47.93 -65.39 32.21
N SER A 988 48.89 -65.10 33.08
CA SER A 988 48.92 -65.62 34.46
C SER A 988 48.42 -64.57 35.44
N ASN A 989 47.27 -64.90 36.05
CA ASN A 989 46.67 -64.41 37.30
C ASN A 989 46.00 -63.01 37.35
N TYR A 990 44.72 -63.08 37.72
CA TYR A 990 43.73 -62.09 38.16
C TYR A 990 43.04 -61.19 37.12
N GLY A 991 41.78 -61.55 36.84
CA GLY A 991 40.66 -60.61 36.61
C GLY A 991 40.38 -60.21 35.16
N ASP A 992 39.40 -60.89 34.55
CA ASP A 992 38.52 -60.47 33.45
C ASP A 992 39.15 -59.65 32.31
N ALA A 993 39.69 -60.36 31.32
CA ALA A 993 39.89 -59.81 29.98
C ALA A 993 39.28 -60.73 28.91
N LEU A 994 38.31 -60.22 28.15
CA LEU A 994 37.66 -60.93 27.05
C LEU A 994 38.30 -60.46 25.73
N ILE A 995 38.91 -61.40 24.99
CA ILE A 995 39.50 -61.15 23.66
C ILE A 995 38.49 -61.65 22.62
N GLN A 996 37.88 -60.74 21.86
CA GLN A 996 37.00 -61.09 20.74
C GLN A 996 37.59 -60.52 19.44
N ALA A 997 37.83 -61.41 18.47
CA ALA A 997 38.12 -61.02 17.09
C ALA A 997 36.79 -60.69 16.41
N LYS A 998 36.56 -59.43 16.04
CA LYS A 998 35.20 -58.97 15.71
C LYS A 998 34.93 -58.74 14.23
N SER A 999 35.94 -58.51 13.39
CA SER A 999 35.70 -58.44 11.94
C SER A 999 36.97 -58.30 11.10
N VAL A 1000 36.89 -58.84 9.88
CA VAL A 1000 37.70 -58.45 8.72
C VAL A 1000 36.99 -57.27 8.06
N ALA A 1001 37.68 -56.15 7.86
CA ALA A 1001 37.22 -55.10 6.97
C ALA A 1001 38.04 -55.17 5.66
N ASP A 1002 37.35 -55.35 4.54
CA ASP A 1002 37.93 -55.10 3.20
C ASP A 1002 37.95 -53.58 2.99
N VAL A 1003 39.13 -52.98 2.95
CA VAL A 1003 39.28 -51.51 2.86
C VAL A 1003 39.51 -51.06 1.41
N GLY A 1004 39.04 -51.85 0.45
CA GLY A 1004 39.03 -51.52 -0.97
C GLY A 1004 40.02 -52.32 -1.82
N ASN A 1005 39.66 -52.42 -3.10
CA ASN A 1005 40.44 -53.04 -4.16
C ASN A 1005 41.10 -51.91 -4.96
N THR A 1006 42.42 -51.85 -4.99
CA THR A 1006 43.12 -51.05 -6.01
C THR A 1006 43.42 -51.93 -7.21
N ALA A 1007 43.77 -51.35 -8.35
CA ALA A 1007 44.03 -52.08 -9.60
C ALA A 1007 45.14 -53.17 -9.52
N ASN A 1008 45.79 -53.36 -8.36
CA ASN A 1008 46.84 -54.35 -8.10
C ASN A 1008 46.67 -55.16 -6.78
N GLY A 1009 45.46 -55.29 -6.22
CA GLY A 1009 45.17 -56.22 -5.09
C GLY A 1009 44.40 -55.62 -3.91
N SER A 1010 43.85 -56.49 -3.05
CA SER A 1010 42.93 -56.15 -1.95
C SER A 1010 43.63 -56.00 -0.59
N LEU A 1011 43.30 -54.93 0.15
CA LEU A 1011 43.77 -54.65 1.51
C LEU A 1011 42.77 -55.16 2.56
N LYS A 1012 43.22 -56.01 3.50
CA LYS A 1012 42.36 -56.57 4.57
C LYS A 1012 42.88 -56.17 5.95
N VAL A 1013 42.05 -55.49 6.74
CA VAL A 1013 42.39 -55.02 8.10
C VAL A 1013 41.62 -55.84 9.15
N PHE A 1014 42.32 -56.24 10.22
CA PHE A 1014 41.75 -57.02 11.33
C PHE A 1014 41.68 -56.18 12.61
N PHE A 1015 40.52 -56.16 13.25
CA PHE A 1015 40.35 -55.50 14.55
C PHE A 1015 40.24 -56.54 15.68
N ILE A 1016 41.01 -56.33 16.75
CA ILE A 1016 40.96 -57.13 17.97
C ILE A 1016 40.53 -56.21 19.11
N GLU A 1017 39.41 -56.53 19.75
CA GLU A 1017 38.90 -55.79 20.89
C GLU A 1017 39.38 -56.48 22.17
N VAL A 1018 40.07 -55.74 23.04
CA VAL A 1018 40.54 -56.20 24.35
C VAL A 1018 39.83 -55.35 25.41
N SER A 1019 38.93 -55.96 26.18
CA SER A 1019 38.27 -55.30 27.30
C SER A 1019 38.83 -55.84 28.62
N GLY A 1020 39.45 -54.99 29.44
CA GLY A 1020 40.16 -55.33 30.69
C GLY A 1020 41.44 -54.50 30.88
N ASN A 1021 42.14 -54.62 32.02
CA ASN A 1021 43.39 -53.87 32.28
C ASN A 1021 44.51 -54.31 31.31
N THR A 1022 45.00 -53.40 30.46
CA THR A 1022 45.94 -53.68 29.35
C THR A 1022 47.41 -53.44 29.65
N ASP A 1023 47.78 -53.05 30.87
CA ASP A 1023 49.12 -52.54 31.20
C ASP A 1023 50.30 -53.51 30.99
N ASN A 1024 50.07 -54.78 30.61
CA ASN A 1024 51.13 -55.79 30.42
C ASN A 1024 51.06 -56.58 29.09
N LEU A 1025 50.35 -56.09 28.06
CA LEU A 1025 50.35 -56.70 26.73
C LEU A 1025 51.59 -56.25 25.93
N THR A 1026 52.58 -57.13 25.76
CA THR A 1026 53.89 -56.74 25.20
C THR A 1026 54.19 -57.24 23.79
N SER A 1027 53.44 -58.18 23.20
CA SER A 1027 53.54 -58.51 21.76
C SER A 1027 52.43 -59.44 21.25
N PHE A 1028 52.10 -59.32 19.95
CA PHE A 1028 51.16 -60.18 19.22
C PHE A 1028 51.87 -60.74 17.97
N VAL A 1029 51.75 -62.04 17.68
CA VAL A 1029 52.42 -62.68 16.51
C VAL A 1029 51.38 -63.40 15.66
N VAL A 1030 51.29 -63.02 14.38
CA VAL A 1030 50.43 -63.68 13.38
C VAL A 1030 51.33 -64.38 12.36
N THR A 1031 51.04 -65.65 12.03
CA THR A 1031 51.81 -66.42 11.03
C THR A 1031 50.89 -66.84 9.87
N PRO A 1032 51.21 -66.52 8.61
CA PRO A 1032 50.42 -66.98 7.47
C PRO A 1032 50.74 -68.46 7.17
N CYS A 1033 49.72 -69.30 7.00
CA CYS A 1033 49.89 -70.72 6.66
C CYS A 1033 49.34 -70.99 5.24
N GLN A 1034 50.14 -71.62 4.37
CA GLN A 1034 49.72 -72.07 3.05
C GLN A 1034 48.84 -73.33 3.14
N MET A 1035 47.78 -73.41 2.32
CA MET A 1035 47.03 -74.64 2.07
C MET A 1035 47.16 -75.08 0.59
N PRO A 1036 47.18 -76.39 0.29
CA PRO A 1036 47.44 -76.92 -1.04
C PRO A 1036 46.15 -77.00 -1.87
N GLY A 1037 46.16 -76.44 -3.10
CA GLY A 1037 45.14 -76.76 -4.12
C GLY A 1037 44.42 -75.61 -4.82
N VAL A 1038 44.83 -74.35 -4.65
CA VAL A 1038 44.31 -73.23 -5.48
C VAL A 1038 45.47 -72.59 -6.23
N VAL A 1039 45.46 -72.72 -7.56
CA VAL A 1039 46.32 -71.94 -8.45
C VAL A 1039 45.57 -70.64 -8.72
N ASP A 1040 45.92 -69.57 -8.02
CA ASP A 1040 45.64 -68.22 -8.49
C ASP A 1040 46.96 -67.45 -8.61
N ALA A 1041 47.10 -66.73 -9.70
CA ALA A 1041 48.34 -66.07 -10.08
C ALA A 1041 48.45 -64.73 -9.36
N ASN A 1042 49.49 -64.61 -8.49
CA ASN A 1042 50.03 -63.40 -7.87
C ASN A 1042 49.57 -63.07 -6.42
N PRO A 1043 50.20 -63.65 -5.38
CA PRO A 1043 49.86 -63.41 -3.98
C PRO A 1043 50.59 -62.20 -3.34
N ARG A 1044 51.01 -61.18 -4.11
CA ARG A 1044 52.06 -60.24 -3.66
C ARG A 1044 51.63 -59.00 -2.86
N ASN A 1045 50.34 -58.65 -2.73
CA ASN A 1045 49.95 -57.33 -2.20
C ASN A 1045 48.81 -57.36 -1.16
N THR A 1046 49.03 -57.91 0.03
CA THR A 1046 48.07 -57.75 1.15
C THR A 1046 48.80 -57.38 2.44
N LEU A 1047 48.60 -56.13 2.89
CA LEU A 1047 49.14 -55.57 4.14
C LEU A 1047 48.08 -55.67 5.25
N TYR A 1048 48.49 -56.15 6.43
CA TYR A 1048 47.63 -56.33 7.60
C TYR A 1048 48.02 -55.32 8.70
N ILE A 1049 47.08 -54.46 9.13
CA ILE A 1049 47.29 -53.48 10.21
C ILE A 1049 46.41 -53.85 11.40
N LEU A 1050 46.95 -53.73 12.62
CA LEU A 1050 46.26 -53.97 13.90
C LEU A 1050 46.02 -52.63 14.62
N GLY A 1051 44.77 -52.27 14.88
CA GLY A 1051 44.40 -51.12 15.72
C GLY A 1051 43.89 -51.57 17.08
N GLN A 1052 44.40 -50.98 18.17
CA GLN A 1052 43.92 -51.21 19.54
C GLN A 1052 42.95 -50.10 19.95
N ARG A 1053 41.88 -50.46 20.67
CA ARG A 1053 40.92 -49.51 21.25
C ARG A 1053 41.02 -49.61 22.78
N THR A 1054 41.39 -48.53 23.47
CA THR A 1054 41.43 -48.46 24.94
C THR A 1054 40.56 -47.32 25.45
N SER A 1055 39.74 -47.57 26.47
CA SER A 1055 38.94 -46.55 27.15
C SER A 1055 39.73 -45.97 28.34
N GLY A 1056 40.27 -44.76 28.19
CA GLY A 1056 40.83 -43.96 29.30
C GLY A 1056 42.24 -43.41 29.02
N ALA A 1057 42.37 -42.08 29.11
CA ALA A 1057 43.55 -41.20 29.00
C ALA A 1057 44.46 -41.37 27.76
N ALA A 1058 44.80 -40.27 27.09
CA ALA A 1058 45.56 -40.24 25.84
C ALA A 1058 46.89 -41.00 25.92
N VAL A 1059 47.01 -42.10 25.18
CA VAL A 1059 48.26 -42.85 25.00
C VAL A 1059 48.73 -42.68 23.55
N ASN A 1060 49.95 -42.20 23.38
CA ASN A 1060 50.61 -42.11 22.07
C ASN A 1060 51.20 -43.48 21.74
N THR A 1061 50.68 -44.19 20.74
CA THR A 1061 51.14 -45.55 20.40
C THR A 1061 51.84 -45.54 19.05
N VAL A 1062 53.12 -45.88 19.04
CA VAL A 1062 53.92 -46.07 17.81
C VAL A 1062 53.93 -47.56 17.46
N ILE A 1063 53.41 -47.92 16.30
CA ILE A 1063 53.41 -49.31 15.79
C ILE A 1063 54.48 -49.42 14.71
N ARG A 1064 55.40 -50.39 14.87
CA ARG A 1064 56.48 -50.68 13.93
C ARG A 1064 56.08 -51.85 13.03
N LEU A 1065 55.99 -51.64 11.72
CA LEU A 1065 55.62 -52.67 10.75
C LEU A 1065 56.85 -53.19 10.01
N TYR A 1066 56.95 -54.52 9.92
CA TYR A 1066 58.02 -55.23 9.22
C TYR A 1066 57.46 -55.86 7.95
N VAL A 1067 58.00 -55.52 6.79
CA VAL A 1067 57.69 -56.20 5.53
C VAL A 1067 58.99 -56.78 4.97
N ARG A 1068 59.02 -58.11 4.83
CA ARG A 1068 60.18 -58.83 4.29
C ARG A 1068 59.80 -59.45 2.94
N ASP A 1069 60.45 -59.00 1.87
CA ASP A 1069 60.36 -59.68 0.57
C ASP A 1069 61.26 -60.93 0.60
N THR A 1070 60.65 -62.10 0.63
CA THR A 1070 61.37 -63.38 0.72
C THR A 1070 62.10 -63.79 -0.57
N GLU A 1071 61.82 -63.15 -1.71
CA GLU A 1071 62.52 -63.45 -2.97
C GLU A 1071 63.77 -62.60 -3.18
N ASN A 1072 63.79 -61.37 -2.65
CA ASN A 1072 64.92 -60.44 -2.78
C ASN A 1072 65.70 -60.19 -1.47
N ASN A 1073 65.22 -60.75 -0.35
CA ASN A 1073 65.80 -60.64 1.00
C ASN A 1073 66.01 -59.18 1.45
N ILE A 1074 65.07 -58.29 1.09
CA ILE A 1074 65.03 -56.89 1.51
C ILE A 1074 63.97 -56.74 2.61
N GLU A 1075 64.35 -56.11 3.72
CA GLU A 1075 63.46 -55.74 4.82
C GLU A 1075 63.18 -54.24 4.75
N THR A 1076 61.92 -53.86 4.58
CA THR A 1076 61.48 -52.46 4.71
C THR A 1076 60.75 -52.27 6.03
N HIS A 1077 61.14 -51.20 6.73
CA HIS A 1077 60.54 -50.80 8.01
C HIS A 1077 59.66 -49.58 7.79
N THR A 1078 58.42 -49.58 8.30
CA THR A 1078 57.55 -48.41 8.29
C THR A 1078 56.97 -48.19 9.68
N TYR A 1079 56.94 -46.93 10.11
CA TYR A 1079 56.45 -46.52 11.42
C TYR A 1079 55.08 -45.84 11.25
N LEU A 1080 54.10 -46.26 12.05
CA LEU A 1080 52.77 -45.66 12.09
C LEU A 1080 52.56 -45.06 13.48
N ASN A 1081 52.23 -43.78 13.56
CA ASN A 1081 51.98 -43.09 14.83
C ASN A 1081 50.50 -42.74 14.93
N ILE A 1082 49.83 -43.21 15.98
CA ILE A 1082 48.39 -43.01 16.17
C ILE A 1082 48.18 -42.18 17.42
N LYS A 1083 47.60 -40.98 17.27
CA LYS A 1083 47.27 -40.07 18.36
C LYS A 1083 45.76 -39.92 18.46
N SER A 1084 45.21 -40.12 19.66
CA SER A 1084 43.81 -39.81 19.95
C SER A 1084 43.71 -38.40 20.54
N ALA A 1085 42.91 -37.54 19.92
CA ALA A 1085 42.57 -36.24 20.48
C ALA A 1085 41.29 -36.36 21.33
N THR A 1086 41.26 -35.65 22.47
CA THR A 1086 40.04 -35.45 23.29
C THR A 1086 39.85 -33.95 23.50
N ASP A 1087 38.61 -33.49 23.49
CA ASP A 1087 38.30 -32.09 23.82
C ASP A 1087 38.27 -31.86 25.35
N SER A 1088 37.96 -30.63 25.76
CA SER A 1088 37.92 -30.23 27.18
C SER A 1088 36.87 -30.96 28.03
N ASN A 1089 35.99 -31.77 27.43
CA ASN A 1089 34.98 -32.57 28.12
C ASN A 1089 35.32 -34.07 28.16
N GLY A 1090 36.42 -34.50 27.51
CA GLY A 1090 36.93 -35.87 27.59
C GLY A 1090 36.38 -36.85 26.55
N ASP A 1091 35.64 -36.38 25.54
CA ASP A 1091 35.17 -37.22 24.43
C ASP A 1091 36.21 -37.27 23.29
N PRO A 1092 36.42 -38.44 22.64
CA PRO A 1092 37.44 -38.61 21.60
C PRO A 1092 37.00 -37.97 20.27
N THR A 1093 37.77 -37.01 19.75
CA THR A 1093 37.39 -36.16 18.60
C THR A 1093 38.04 -36.56 17.27
N GLY A 1094 38.78 -37.67 17.20
CA GLY A 1094 39.29 -38.21 15.93
C GLY A 1094 40.54 -39.06 16.07
N VAL A 1095 40.73 -40.00 15.14
CA VAL A 1095 41.97 -40.76 14.93
C VAL A 1095 42.62 -40.22 13.66
N ASP A 1096 43.75 -39.53 13.80
CA ASP A 1096 44.49 -39.05 12.64
C ASP A 1096 45.46 -40.15 12.18
N ILE A 1097 45.32 -40.60 10.92
CA ILE A 1097 46.18 -41.64 10.33
C ILE A 1097 47.07 -40.96 9.28
N ILE A 1098 48.30 -40.64 9.66
CA ILE A 1098 49.30 -40.12 8.73
C ILE A 1098 50.10 -41.32 8.19
N ALA A 1099 49.84 -41.71 6.94
CA ALA A 1099 50.64 -42.70 6.23
C ALA A 1099 51.73 -42.00 5.42
N ASN A 1100 53.00 -42.27 5.72
CA ASN A 1100 54.13 -41.73 4.97
C ASN A 1100 54.83 -42.89 4.21
N PRO A 1101 54.89 -42.89 2.86
CA PRO A 1101 55.66 -43.88 2.13
C PRO A 1101 57.15 -43.52 2.19
N HIS A 1102 57.93 -44.33 2.90
CA HIS A 1102 59.39 -44.21 2.92
C HIS A 1102 59.96 -44.94 1.68
N LEU A 1103 60.59 -44.21 0.76
CA LEU A 1103 61.41 -44.80 -0.31
C LEU A 1103 62.89 -44.76 0.15
N GLU A 1104 63.43 -45.90 0.56
CA GLU A 1104 64.88 -46.03 0.79
C GLU A 1104 65.61 -46.06 -0.56
N THR A 1105 66.28 -44.97 -0.92
CA THR A 1105 67.49 -45.04 -1.72
C THR A 1105 68.64 -44.45 -0.92
N GLY A 1106 69.36 -45.33 -0.21
CA GLY A 1106 70.77 -45.16 0.16
C GLY A 1106 71.18 -43.90 0.94
N ASN A 1107 71.39 -44.10 2.24
CA ASN A 1107 72.13 -43.29 3.23
C ASN A 1107 71.67 -41.84 3.46
N GLU A 1108 71.20 -41.64 4.70
CA GLU A 1108 70.85 -40.39 5.39
C GLU A 1108 69.59 -39.70 4.85
N THR A 1109 68.45 -39.90 5.55
CA THR A 1109 67.17 -39.29 5.19
C THR A 1109 66.50 -38.67 6.42
N ALA A 1110 66.33 -37.35 6.39
CA ALA A 1110 65.48 -36.61 7.34
C ALA A 1110 64.04 -36.54 6.77
N SER A 1111 63.03 -36.71 7.62
CA SER A 1111 61.61 -36.51 7.24
C SER A 1111 61.05 -35.26 7.91
N ILE A 1112 60.33 -34.44 7.13
CA ILE A 1112 59.61 -33.26 7.60
C ILE A 1112 58.14 -33.65 7.85
N ILE A 1113 57.62 -33.35 9.04
CA ILE A 1113 56.23 -33.63 9.42
C ILE A 1113 55.52 -32.29 9.62
N GLY A 1114 54.45 -32.04 8.84
CA GLY A 1114 53.64 -30.82 8.92
C GLY A 1114 52.26 -31.07 9.51
N ALA A 1115 51.85 -30.25 10.49
CA ALA A 1115 50.47 -30.19 10.99
C ALA A 1115 49.91 -28.79 10.73
N TYR A 1116 48.69 -28.71 10.17
CA TYR A 1116 48.05 -27.47 9.74
C TYR A 1116 47.13 -26.91 10.84
N ASN A 1117 47.25 -25.63 11.15
CA ASN A 1117 46.29 -24.92 11.99
C ASN A 1117 45.86 -23.63 11.29
N TYR A 1118 44.62 -23.58 10.81
CA TYR A 1118 44.04 -22.35 10.27
C TYR A 1118 43.35 -21.59 11.41
N THR A 1119 44.00 -20.55 11.94
CA THR A 1119 43.39 -19.65 12.92
C THR A 1119 42.80 -18.46 12.17
N GLY A 1120 41.47 -18.39 12.08
CA GLY A 1120 40.77 -17.38 11.29
C GLY A 1120 41.13 -15.90 11.56
N ASP A 1121 40.73 -15.07 10.59
CA ASP A 1121 40.55 -13.61 10.53
C ASP A 1121 41.59 -12.59 11.04
N ALA A 1122 42.73 -12.97 11.62
CA ALA A 1122 43.73 -11.95 12.02
C ALA A 1122 45.23 -12.27 11.78
N GLY A 1123 45.61 -13.43 11.26
CA GLY A 1123 47.01 -13.76 11.01
C GLY A 1123 47.15 -14.81 9.91
N GLY A 1124 48.23 -14.76 9.13
CA GLY A 1124 48.47 -15.67 7.99
C GLY A 1124 48.52 -17.16 8.34
N CYS A 1125 48.72 -18.01 7.32
CA CYS A 1125 48.76 -19.46 7.49
C CYS A 1125 50.11 -19.89 8.09
N THR A 1126 50.10 -20.57 9.24
CA THR A 1126 51.29 -21.08 9.93
C THR A 1126 51.42 -22.59 9.74
N VAL A 1127 52.60 -23.02 9.26
CA VAL A 1127 52.97 -24.42 9.06
C VAL A 1127 54.03 -24.78 10.09
N ASN A 1128 53.74 -25.75 10.96
CA ASN A 1128 54.72 -26.28 11.91
C ASN A 1128 55.57 -27.34 11.22
N LEU A 1129 56.89 -27.24 11.26
CA LEU A 1129 57.81 -28.20 10.65
C LEU A 1129 58.58 -28.91 11.76
N THR A 1130 58.42 -30.23 11.88
CA THR A 1130 59.31 -31.02 12.74
C THR A 1130 60.25 -31.86 11.88
N VAL A 1131 61.56 -31.66 12.04
CA VAL A 1131 62.61 -32.46 11.38
C VAL A 1131 63.16 -33.48 12.37
N CYS A 1132 62.96 -34.76 12.05
CA CYS A 1132 63.41 -35.87 12.90
C CYS A 1132 64.53 -36.65 12.20
N ASP A 1133 65.50 -37.13 12.98
CA ASP A 1133 66.45 -38.15 12.53
C ASP A 1133 65.75 -39.52 12.45
N THR A 1134 66.37 -40.45 11.74
CA THR A 1134 66.02 -41.86 11.53
C THR A 1134 65.70 -42.66 12.80
N ASP A 1135 66.09 -42.17 13.99
CA ASP A 1135 65.79 -42.77 15.29
C ASP A 1135 64.58 -42.16 16.02
N GLY A 1136 63.94 -41.13 15.44
CA GLY A 1136 62.79 -40.43 15.98
C GLY A 1136 63.11 -39.34 17.01
N SER A 1137 64.38 -38.99 17.19
CA SER A 1137 64.78 -37.82 17.98
C SER A 1137 64.64 -36.52 17.18
N SER A 1138 64.17 -35.44 17.82
CA SER A 1138 64.10 -34.10 17.21
C SER A 1138 65.51 -33.56 17.01
N ILE A 1139 65.91 -33.25 15.77
CA ILE A 1139 67.21 -32.61 15.50
C ILE A 1139 67.07 -31.12 15.83
N LEU A 1140 67.17 -30.78 17.12
CA LEU A 1140 67.25 -29.39 17.54
C LEU A 1140 68.70 -28.91 17.45
N THR A 1141 69.03 -28.23 16.36
CA THR A 1141 70.04 -27.16 16.39
C THR A 1141 69.38 -25.83 15.99
N PRO A 1142 69.80 -24.69 16.57
CA PRO A 1142 68.86 -23.61 16.91
C PRO A 1142 68.51 -22.61 15.80
N THR A 1143 68.77 -22.91 14.53
CA THR A 1143 68.56 -21.92 13.45
C THR A 1143 68.15 -22.59 12.13
N LEU A 1144 66.84 -22.76 11.90
CA LEU A 1144 66.28 -23.20 10.60
C LEU A 1144 66.44 -22.10 9.54
N THR A 1145 66.51 -20.83 9.97
CA THR A 1145 66.57 -19.64 9.11
C THR A 1145 67.70 -19.67 8.05
N ASP A 1146 68.85 -20.27 8.35
CA ASP A 1146 70.02 -20.28 7.44
C ASP A 1146 70.12 -21.55 6.57
N ARG A 1147 69.18 -22.50 6.71
CA ARG A 1147 69.28 -23.85 6.11
C ARG A 1147 68.07 -24.27 5.25
N ILE A 1148 67.05 -23.41 5.13
CA ILE A 1148 65.83 -23.68 4.36
C ILE A 1148 65.71 -22.78 3.13
N LYS A 1149 65.30 -23.36 2.00
CA LYS A 1149 64.93 -22.63 0.78
C LYS A 1149 63.51 -23.00 0.36
N ILE A 1150 62.67 -22.00 0.08
CA ILE A 1150 61.26 -22.18 -0.31
C ILE A 1150 61.08 -21.78 -1.79
N LEU A 1151 60.49 -22.67 -2.58
CA LEU A 1151 60.29 -22.55 -4.03
C LEU A 1151 58.80 -22.73 -4.36
N VAL A 1152 58.31 -22.07 -5.43
CA VAL A 1152 56.89 -22.18 -5.88
C VAL A 1152 56.81 -22.65 -7.32
N GLY A 1153 56.00 -23.69 -7.57
CA GLY A 1153 55.72 -24.23 -8.89
C GLY A 1153 56.34 -25.61 -9.13
N SER A 1154 55.92 -26.30 -10.20
CA SER A 1154 56.28 -27.70 -10.47
C SER A 1154 57.79 -27.88 -10.72
N SER A 1155 58.49 -28.45 -9.75
CA SER A 1155 59.91 -28.88 -9.75
C SER A 1155 60.92 -27.84 -10.27
N GLY A 1156 61.51 -27.06 -9.37
CA GLY A 1156 62.60 -26.10 -9.67
C GLY A 1156 62.14 -24.65 -9.89
N GLY A 1157 60.99 -24.27 -9.33
CA GLY A 1157 60.37 -22.95 -9.48
C GLY A 1157 61.15 -21.77 -8.84
N ALA A 1158 60.63 -20.56 -8.99
CA ALA A 1158 61.28 -19.34 -8.49
C ALA A 1158 61.33 -19.33 -6.94
N VAL A 1159 62.44 -18.82 -6.39
CA VAL A 1159 62.61 -18.67 -4.93
C VAL A 1159 61.62 -17.65 -4.40
N VAL A 1160 60.88 -18.02 -3.36
CA VAL A 1160 59.98 -17.10 -2.66
C VAL A 1160 60.82 -16.03 -1.96
N ASP A 1161 60.48 -14.76 -2.19
CA ASP A 1161 61.14 -13.65 -1.50
C ASP A 1161 60.96 -13.81 0.03
N PRO A 1162 62.06 -13.80 0.82
CA PRO A 1162 62.03 -13.96 2.27
C PRO A 1162 61.18 -12.93 3.03
N SER A 1163 60.82 -11.80 2.41
CA SER A 1163 59.89 -10.83 3.00
C SER A 1163 58.44 -11.31 3.07
N ASN A 1164 58.09 -12.39 2.33
CA ASN A 1164 56.74 -12.91 2.23
C ASN A 1164 56.42 -14.03 3.22
N TYR A 1165 57.39 -14.48 4.01
CA TYR A 1165 57.22 -15.46 5.08
C TYR A 1165 58.14 -15.14 6.26
N THR A 1166 57.82 -15.67 7.43
CA THR A 1166 58.65 -15.56 8.63
C THR A 1166 58.90 -16.94 9.20
N ILE A 1167 60.14 -17.22 9.58
CA ILE A 1167 60.52 -18.47 10.27
C ILE A 1167 60.67 -18.16 11.76
N ASP A 1168 59.99 -18.92 12.60
CA ASP A 1168 60.16 -18.90 14.04
C ASP A 1168 60.92 -20.16 14.48
N ASP A 1169 62.24 -20.00 14.62
CA ASP A 1169 63.18 -21.06 15.02
C ASP A 1169 62.90 -21.60 16.44
N ALA A 1170 62.18 -20.87 17.30
CA ALA A 1170 61.94 -21.32 18.69
C ALA A 1170 60.78 -22.31 18.80
N ASN A 1171 59.85 -22.24 17.85
CA ASN A 1171 58.67 -23.09 17.78
C ASN A 1171 58.66 -23.99 16.54
N ASP A 1172 59.74 -23.97 15.76
CA ASP A 1172 59.92 -24.67 14.49
C ASP A 1172 58.76 -24.43 13.49
N THR A 1173 58.38 -23.16 13.29
CA THR A 1173 57.23 -22.80 12.43
C THR A 1173 57.59 -21.86 11.29
N ILE A 1174 56.93 -22.02 10.14
CA ILE A 1174 56.99 -21.08 9.02
C ILE A 1174 55.61 -20.47 8.83
N THR A 1175 55.53 -19.15 8.88
CA THR A 1175 54.27 -18.41 8.65
C THR A 1175 54.36 -17.60 7.37
N PHE A 1176 53.47 -17.86 6.42
CA PHE A 1176 53.37 -17.07 5.20
C PHE A 1176 52.50 -15.83 5.44
N THR A 1177 52.93 -14.69 4.91
CA THR A 1177 52.17 -13.44 5.05
C THR A 1177 50.86 -13.53 4.26
N LYS A 1178 49.78 -13.01 4.85
CA LYS A 1178 48.46 -13.01 4.23
C LYS A 1178 48.45 -12.34 2.85
N ALA A 1179 49.18 -11.22 2.71
CA ALA A 1179 49.25 -10.47 1.46
C ALA A 1179 49.88 -11.27 0.30
N TYR A 1180 50.85 -12.15 0.57
CA TYR A 1180 51.48 -13.00 -0.45
C TYR A 1180 50.56 -14.15 -0.89
N LEU A 1181 49.84 -14.75 0.07
CA LEU A 1181 48.85 -15.80 -0.20
C LEU A 1181 47.66 -15.25 -1.01
N ASP A 1182 47.12 -14.09 -0.63
CA ASP A 1182 46.01 -13.43 -1.33
C ASP A 1182 46.40 -13.05 -2.78
N ALA A 1183 47.64 -12.56 -3.00
CA ALA A 1183 48.12 -12.16 -4.33
C ALA A 1183 48.34 -13.34 -5.29
N ASN A 1184 48.77 -14.50 -4.79
CA ASN A 1184 48.91 -15.72 -5.60
C ASN A 1184 47.57 -16.40 -5.87
N TYR A 1185 46.64 -16.34 -4.90
CA TYR A 1185 45.26 -16.80 -5.09
C TYR A 1185 44.55 -16.03 -6.21
N ALA A 1186 44.75 -14.70 -6.25
CA ALA A 1186 44.23 -13.85 -7.33
C ALA A 1186 44.83 -14.15 -8.71
N ALA A 1187 46.07 -14.66 -8.79
CA ALA A 1187 46.71 -15.05 -10.04
C ALA A 1187 46.23 -16.43 -10.55
N LEU A 1188 45.82 -17.33 -9.66
CA LEU A 1188 45.22 -18.63 -9.97
C LEU A 1188 43.76 -18.51 -10.46
N ALA A 1189 42.99 -17.60 -9.87
CA ALA A 1189 41.57 -17.38 -10.22
C ALA A 1189 41.34 -16.77 -11.62
N ALA A 1190 42.40 -16.30 -12.30
CA ALA A 1190 42.31 -15.76 -13.66
C ALA A 1190 42.31 -16.84 -14.76
N ASN A 1191 42.59 -18.10 -14.44
CA ASN A 1191 42.56 -19.23 -15.38
C ASN A 1191 41.48 -20.24 -14.95
N ASP A 1192 40.49 -20.38 -15.84
CA ASP A 1192 39.27 -21.20 -15.83
C ASP A 1192 39.18 -22.46 -14.92
N GLU A 1193 37.96 -22.73 -14.46
CA GLU A 1193 37.49 -23.65 -13.40
C GLU A 1193 38.08 -25.09 -13.39
N SER A 1194 39.30 -25.26 -12.89
CA SER A 1194 39.73 -26.52 -12.27
C SER A 1194 40.59 -26.22 -11.05
N ILE A 1195 40.38 -26.95 -9.96
CA ILE A 1195 41.08 -26.74 -8.68
C ILE A 1195 42.57 -27.05 -8.89
N ALA A 1196 43.36 -26.06 -9.30
CA ALA A 1196 44.80 -26.21 -9.47
C ALA A 1196 45.47 -25.92 -8.12
N SER A 1197 45.89 -26.98 -7.43
CA SER A 1197 46.71 -26.89 -6.20
C SER A 1197 48.03 -26.19 -6.50
N GLN A 1198 48.42 -25.21 -5.68
CA GLN A 1198 49.74 -24.58 -5.80
C GLN A 1198 50.74 -25.36 -4.96
N GLN A 1199 51.75 -25.95 -5.61
CA GLN A 1199 52.76 -26.76 -4.93
C GLN A 1199 53.91 -25.88 -4.45
N PHE A 1200 54.16 -25.92 -3.14
CA PHE A 1200 55.34 -25.33 -2.52
C PHE A 1200 56.36 -26.42 -2.23
N PHE A 1201 57.64 -26.14 -2.53
CA PHE A 1201 58.74 -27.05 -2.24
C PHE A 1201 59.62 -26.42 -1.17
N ILE A 1202 59.81 -27.14 -0.07
CA ILE A 1202 60.71 -26.75 1.03
C ILE A 1202 61.93 -27.67 0.95
N GLU A 1203 63.08 -27.08 0.66
CA GLU A 1203 64.37 -27.78 0.59
C GLU A 1203 65.21 -27.47 1.83
N TYR A 1204 65.75 -28.50 2.47
CA TYR A 1204 66.63 -28.40 3.64
C TYR A 1204 68.08 -28.78 3.28
N TYR A 1205 69.05 -28.01 3.77
CA TYR A 1205 70.47 -28.19 3.47
C TYR A 1205 71.28 -28.46 4.76
N ASP A 1206 72.15 -29.47 4.74
CA ASP A 1206 72.85 -30.00 5.92
C ASP A 1206 74.02 -29.13 6.45
N SER A 1207 74.44 -28.07 5.76
CA SER A 1207 75.49 -27.17 6.29
C SER A 1207 75.29 -25.69 5.97
N ASP A 1208 75.73 -24.82 6.88
CA ASP A 1208 75.66 -23.35 6.82
C ASP A 1208 76.50 -22.71 5.68
N ALA A 1209 77.05 -23.52 4.77
CA ALA A 1209 77.96 -23.08 3.71
C ALA A 1209 77.22 -22.89 2.37
N ALA A 1210 76.66 -21.69 2.20
CA ALA A 1210 76.39 -21.00 0.94
C ALA A 1210 76.03 -21.85 -0.32
N TYR A 1211 74.73 -21.95 -0.62
CA TYR A 1211 74.08 -21.82 -1.95
C TYR A 1211 74.74 -22.42 -3.23
N ALA A 1212 75.65 -23.39 -3.17
CA ALA A 1212 76.54 -23.71 -4.31
C ALA A 1212 76.61 -25.19 -4.75
N SER A 1213 75.71 -26.07 -4.32
CA SER A 1213 75.55 -27.37 -4.99
C SER A 1213 74.09 -27.82 -4.93
N ASP A 1214 73.50 -28.11 -6.09
CA ASP A 1214 72.09 -28.49 -6.34
C ASP A 1214 71.63 -29.82 -5.68
N ASN A 1215 72.15 -30.19 -4.51
CA ASN A 1215 71.75 -31.40 -3.80
C ASN A 1215 71.16 -31.02 -2.43
N ALA A 1216 69.85 -30.78 -2.42
CA ALA A 1216 69.08 -30.67 -1.18
C ALA A 1216 69.13 -31.99 -0.40
N PHE A 1217 69.22 -31.91 0.93
CA PHE A 1217 69.33 -33.07 1.83
C PHE A 1217 67.97 -33.75 2.08
N ALA A 1218 66.89 -32.97 2.05
CA ALA A 1218 65.51 -33.45 2.01
C ALA A 1218 64.61 -32.39 1.33
N ALA A 1219 63.58 -32.84 0.61
CA ALA A 1219 62.59 -31.96 -0.03
C ALA A 1219 61.17 -32.49 0.24
N GLN A 1220 60.26 -31.61 0.67
CA GLN A 1220 58.84 -31.93 0.87
C GLN A 1220 57.96 -31.08 -0.03
N ILE A 1221 56.96 -31.73 -0.64
CA ILE A 1221 55.91 -31.09 -1.43
C ILE A 1221 54.76 -30.75 -0.50
N LEU A 1222 54.42 -29.47 -0.44
CA LEU A 1222 53.27 -28.96 0.30
C LEU A 1222 52.22 -28.52 -0.72
N ASP A 1223 51.13 -29.29 -0.83
CA ASP A 1223 49.98 -28.93 -1.65
C ASP A 1223 49.00 -28.11 -0.80
N ILE A 1224 48.90 -26.81 -1.08
CA ILE A 1224 47.90 -25.93 -0.46
C ILE A 1224 46.75 -25.79 -1.46
N TYR A 1225 45.55 -26.19 -1.04
CA TYR A 1225 44.31 -26.11 -1.81
C TYR A 1225 43.51 -24.85 -1.49
#